data_AF-A0AAV7MAK2-F1
#
_entry.id   AF-A0AAV7MAK2-F1
#
_cell.length_a   1.000
_cell.length_b   1.000
_cell.length_c   1.000
_cell.angle_alpha   90.00
_cell.angle_beta   90.00
_cell.angle_gamma   90.00
#
_symmetry.space_group_name_H-M   'P 1'
#
loop_
_entity.id
_entity.type
_entity.pdbx_description
1 polymer ?
#
loop_
_entity_poly.entity_id
_entity_poly.type
_entity_poly.pdbx_seq_one_letter_code
_entity_poly.pdbx_strand_id
1 'polypeptide(L)'
;MRIHEEAQELRCGGYLHVDRGVITSHNYPQTYTSNLNCSWHVLVTSGFTIAVHFEPAFQILNDGTSCSNGDYLELRNGWNASSPPLGPSGGNGRFCGNSPPSTMHTTDNQLFVHFVTDGSREGHGFKMTYEAKSLACGGNIYVSDANPTGVLTSPNYPSNYPPNADCVWIIIVPNGEAVQLEFKEQFYIEPSVNCDSAYLQLRDGADSNAPEIAKLCGSTLPRIHKSLGTVMYLQFRSDSSITRPGFSVTYSIATCGGTLTGQNGIIQSPGYPTVNYPDNSLCEWFLHGPTGHFLSISFEILNLQGSQNCANDYVEIREYNASGNILGKYCSNIIPDPVYTSDSFAYVRFVSDGSVSASGFRLRFEASTEECGGDLNGETGTISSPNYPNLYPHNRVCEWRVTVPVGRRVTLTINDMRIQDEQSCNHDYVEVYNGLRYNSPRLEKLCGDVSPGTEVRSSGNTMRVIFATDGSVSSGGFRATYTSMDESVCGNNLMDSTGGNFSSPGFNRVNNYTSNLNCEWIIQNPNMDNSSIYISFSYLRLESHQNCQNDFLELRLGDSDGELITRICGRSIPSYPIVIATPQVWVHFVTNSQVEDLGFDARYTFTDCGGVQTGEGGIITSPNYPAPYRGLSRCSWLIEAQEGHTIALTFTYFDTEYHRVCRWDSVTIRNGGSTGSPIIGQYCGTTSPGTIRSGSNKLVVIFNSDSTLHGGGFYATWTTDSLGCGGFIHSESGTIRSPQWPQIYPSNSRCMWTIRSHESKHLEITFDNNFNIPDDGGQCLDSYVKVWDGPVEANGPLLAAGCGTTPPRPVVAPQHVVTVVFQSHESVGAGFSASFISRCGANLTSTTGRILSPNYPNKYDNNLNCNYFVDAGAHMYVILTFQTFELEGSPVCQNDGIKIFRGSSASSLPALCGDVIPGAVSSQGPLRLNFYSNSATTAHGFMAQYKILPCGGTFNGSSGIISSPTYSFTDYHNNINCTYNITVENDKIVELKFNQFALEASSSCSYDYVAVYDGPDTHSTLLGKFCGQILPPVLKSSGNTMFLVFKTDHSVTAGGWRASFRKTLGPQHGCGGYLTNPSGSLSSPDANRDGKYDKNLNCVWNIVAPVNKQINFTFSAFVLEAASRDSCVYDYVRVRAEKLEVIVEDRKNR
;
A
#
# COMPACT_ATOMS: atom_id res chain seq x y z
N MET A 1 -22.62 -49.67 -33.24
CA MET A 1 -22.18 -50.14 -31.91
C MET A 1 -22.96 -49.32 -30.90
N ARG A 2 -23.96 -49.92 -30.22
CA ARG A 2 -24.73 -49.24 -29.18
C ARG A 2 -23.81 -49.05 -27.97
N ILE A 3 -23.59 -47.80 -27.55
CA ILE A 3 -23.06 -47.51 -26.23
C ILE A 3 -24.26 -47.00 -25.45
N HIS A 4 -24.75 -47.84 -24.54
CA HIS A 4 -25.74 -47.46 -23.54
C HIS A 4 -25.08 -46.44 -22.60
N GLU A 5 -25.65 -45.24 -22.46
CA GLU A 5 -25.41 -44.41 -21.28
C GLU A 5 -26.04 -45.12 -20.08
N GLU A 6 -25.22 -45.81 -19.29
CA GLU A 6 -25.62 -46.31 -17.98
C GLU A 6 -25.77 -45.11 -17.04
N ALA A 7 -27.01 -44.78 -16.68
CA ALA A 7 -27.28 -43.93 -15.53
C ALA A 7 -26.69 -44.60 -14.28
N GLN A 8 -25.80 -43.90 -13.58
CA GLN A 8 -25.10 -44.41 -12.41
C GLN A 8 -26.09 -44.62 -11.25
N GLU A 9 -26.54 -45.86 -11.04
CA GLU A 9 -27.53 -46.23 -10.02
C GLU A 9 -26.84 -46.49 -8.67
N LEU A 10 -26.89 -45.53 -7.74
CA LEU A 10 -26.25 -45.63 -6.42
C LEU A 10 -27.24 -46.14 -5.35
N ARG A 11 -26.93 -47.32 -4.77
CA ARG A 11 -27.86 -48.10 -3.94
C ARG A 11 -27.91 -47.75 -2.44
N CYS A 12 -27.01 -46.92 -1.93
CA CYS A 12 -27.09 -46.26 -0.61
C CYS A 12 -25.96 -45.23 -0.46
N GLY A 13 -26.30 -43.96 -0.63
CA GLY A 13 -25.44 -42.79 -0.41
C GLY A 13 -24.35 -42.51 -1.47
N GLY A 14 -23.88 -41.26 -1.52
CA GLY A 14 -22.81 -40.82 -2.43
C GLY A 14 -22.88 -39.34 -2.84
N TYR A 15 -21.83 -38.87 -3.52
CA TYR A 15 -21.76 -37.53 -4.12
C TYR A 15 -22.07 -37.62 -5.61
N LEU A 16 -22.98 -36.78 -6.08
CA LEU A 16 -23.47 -36.76 -7.46
C LEU A 16 -23.22 -35.38 -8.06
N HIS A 17 -22.27 -35.30 -9.01
CA HIS A 17 -21.88 -34.05 -9.67
C HIS A 17 -22.27 -34.07 -11.16
N VAL A 18 -23.56 -34.21 -11.43
CA VAL A 18 -24.11 -34.34 -12.79
C VAL A 18 -25.45 -33.63 -12.87
N ASP A 19 -25.75 -33.02 -14.02
CA ASP A 19 -26.96 -32.19 -14.19
C ASP A 19 -28.27 -32.99 -14.25
N ARG A 20 -28.21 -34.32 -14.39
CA ARG A 20 -29.38 -35.21 -14.29
C ARG A 20 -28.98 -36.52 -13.64
N GLY A 21 -29.86 -37.10 -12.84
CA GLY A 21 -29.60 -38.39 -12.21
C GLY A 21 -30.82 -39.04 -11.59
N VAL A 22 -30.62 -40.27 -11.11
CA VAL A 22 -31.67 -41.11 -10.52
C VAL A 22 -31.17 -41.61 -9.16
N ILE A 23 -32.00 -41.49 -8.13
CA ILE A 23 -31.75 -42.03 -6.78
C ILE A 23 -32.89 -43.00 -6.45
N THR A 24 -32.55 -44.18 -6.00
CA THR A 24 -33.50 -45.23 -5.62
C THR A 24 -33.25 -45.71 -4.19
N SER A 25 -34.31 -46.09 -3.49
CA SER A 25 -34.17 -46.81 -2.22
C SER A 25 -33.51 -48.17 -2.44
N HIS A 26 -32.83 -48.68 -1.41
CA HIS A 26 -32.18 -49.98 -1.46
C HIS A 26 -33.17 -51.08 -1.93
N ASN A 27 -32.80 -51.88 -2.93
CA ASN A 27 -33.61 -52.95 -3.54
C ASN A 27 -34.88 -52.54 -4.32
N TYR A 28 -35.12 -51.25 -4.59
CA TYR A 28 -36.26 -50.80 -5.41
C TYR A 28 -36.33 -51.54 -6.77
N PRO A 29 -37.50 -52.02 -7.24
CA PRO A 29 -38.86 -51.82 -6.69
C PRO A 29 -39.29 -52.84 -5.62
N GLN A 30 -38.39 -53.72 -5.17
CA GLN A 30 -38.63 -54.60 -4.02
C GLN A 30 -38.53 -53.81 -2.71
N THR A 31 -39.01 -54.39 -1.61
CA THR A 31 -39.02 -53.71 -0.31
C THR A 31 -37.61 -53.35 0.15
N TYR A 32 -37.43 -52.11 0.64
CA TYR A 32 -36.14 -51.67 1.18
C TYR A 32 -35.78 -52.41 2.46
N THR A 33 -34.50 -52.41 2.85
CA THR A 33 -34.05 -53.08 4.09
C THR A 33 -34.25 -52.18 5.32
N SER A 34 -34.48 -52.79 6.48
CA SER A 34 -34.54 -52.10 7.78
C SER A 34 -33.18 -51.58 8.26
N ASN A 35 -33.18 -50.58 9.15
CA ASN A 35 -32.01 -49.91 9.74
C ASN A 35 -31.05 -49.23 8.75
N LEU A 36 -31.56 -48.67 7.66
CA LEU A 36 -30.78 -47.90 6.70
C LEU A 36 -30.59 -46.45 7.17
N ASN A 37 -29.42 -45.89 6.83
CA ASN A 37 -29.10 -44.48 7.02
C ASN A 37 -28.26 -44.01 5.82
N CYS A 38 -28.93 -43.76 4.69
CA CYS A 38 -28.30 -43.44 3.41
C CYS A 38 -28.40 -41.94 3.14
N SER A 39 -27.29 -41.28 2.77
CA SER A 39 -27.27 -39.86 2.41
C SER A 39 -26.62 -39.60 1.04
N TRP A 40 -27.30 -38.85 0.20
CA TRP A 40 -26.80 -38.40 -1.10
C TRP A 40 -26.65 -36.89 -1.13
N HIS A 41 -25.58 -36.43 -1.75
CA HIS A 41 -25.27 -35.01 -1.96
C HIS A 41 -25.23 -34.75 -3.46
N VAL A 42 -26.21 -34.02 -3.97
CA VAL A 42 -26.30 -33.66 -5.38
C VAL A 42 -25.82 -32.23 -5.56
N LEU A 43 -24.87 -32.03 -6.48
CA LEU A 43 -24.36 -30.74 -6.94
C LEU A 43 -24.52 -30.70 -8.47
N VAL A 44 -25.35 -29.80 -8.96
CA VAL A 44 -25.49 -29.55 -10.41
C VAL A 44 -24.69 -28.31 -10.82
N THR A 45 -24.54 -28.08 -12.12
CA THR A 45 -23.82 -26.92 -12.67
C THR A 45 -24.27 -25.62 -11.99
N SER A 46 -23.30 -24.80 -11.57
CA SER A 46 -23.56 -23.51 -10.93
C SER A 46 -24.44 -22.61 -11.80
N GLY A 47 -25.46 -22.00 -11.19
CA GLY A 47 -26.46 -21.18 -11.90
C GLY A 47 -27.78 -21.91 -12.21
N PHE A 48 -27.89 -23.20 -11.93
CA PHE A 48 -29.12 -23.98 -12.05
C PHE A 48 -29.67 -24.35 -10.68
N THR A 49 -30.98 -24.60 -10.59
CA THR A 49 -31.56 -25.30 -9.44
C THR A 49 -31.83 -26.75 -9.80
N ILE A 50 -32.37 -27.55 -8.87
CA ILE A 50 -32.62 -28.96 -9.05
C ILE A 50 -34.13 -29.19 -8.95
N ALA A 51 -34.73 -29.65 -10.05
CA ALA A 51 -36.08 -30.18 -10.07
C ALA A 51 -36.06 -31.66 -9.69
N VAL A 52 -36.93 -32.06 -8.77
CA VAL A 52 -37.03 -33.42 -8.25
C VAL A 52 -38.39 -34.01 -8.58
N HIS A 53 -38.40 -35.16 -9.23
CA HIS A 53 -39.59 -35.91 -9.62
C HIS A 53 -39.60 -37.30 -8.99
N PHE A 54 -40.77 -37.77 -8.54
CA PHE A 54 -40.95 -39.11 -7.98
C PHE A 54 -41.79 -39.98 -8.91
N GLU A 55 -41.42 -41.25 -9.05
CA GLU A 55 -42.26 -42.23 -9.75
C GLU A 55 -43.53 -42.59 -8.94
N PRO A 56 -44.64 -42.98 -9.60
CA PRO A 56 -45.90 -43.31 -8.92
C PRO A 56 -45.81 -44.43 -7.87
N ALA A 57 -44.88 -45.36 -8.02
CA ALA A 57 -44.64 -46.43 -7.06
C ALA A 57 -43.80 -45.92 -5.88
N PHE A 58 -44.45 -45.22 -4.95
CA PHE A 58 -43.83 -44.66 -3.74
C PHE A 58 -44.49 -45.24 -2.48
N GLN A 59 -43.70 -45.86 -1.61
CA GLN A 59 -44.18 -46.38 -0.34
C GLN A 59 -43.08 -46.38 0.73
N ILE A 60 -43.24 -45.54 1.75
CA ILE A 60 -42.36 -45.48 2.93
C ILE A 60 -43.24 -45.56 4.18
N LEU A 61 -43.05 -46.56 5.04
CA LEU A 61 -43.96 -46.85 6.15
C LEU A 61 -43.58 -46.04 7.42
N ASN A 62 -44.55 -45.33 8.01
CA ASN A 62 -44.34 -44.51 9.22
C ASN A 62 -45.61 -44.44 10.08
N ASP A 63 -45.47 -44.35 11.40
CA ASP A 63 -46.59 -44.21 12.34
C ASP A 63 -46.89 -42.73 12.61
N GLY A 64 -47.39 -42.03 11.59
CA GLY A 64 -47.87 -40.66 11.74
C GLY A 64 -47.82 -39.83 10.46
N THR A 65 -48.60 -38.75 10.41
CA THR A 65 -48.67 -37.83 9.26
C THR A 65 -47.52 -36.83 9.20
N SER A 66 -46.71 -36.71 10.26
CA SER A 66 -45.53 -35.83 10.34
C SER A 66 -44.21 -36.53 10.03
N CYS A 67 -44.24 -37.82 9.62
CA CYS A 67 -43.08 -38.62 9.26
C CYS A 67 -41.92 -38.54 10.28
N SER A 68 -42.28 -38.49 11.57
CA SER A 68 -41.32 -38.27 12.67
C SER A 68 -41.01 -39.53 13.48
N ASN A 69 -41.86 -40.57 13.39
CA ASN A 69 -41.75 -41.82 14.13
C ASN A 69 -41.89 -43.03 13.19
N GLY A 70 -40.77 -43.48 12.63
CA GLY A 70 -40.71 -44.58 11.64
C GLY A 70 -39.78 -44.25 10.48
N ASP A 71 -39.97 -44.90 9.32
CA ASP A 71 -39.16 -44.66 8.13
C ASP A 71 -39.50 -43.33 7.46
N TYR A 72 -38.50 -42.62 6.97
CA TYR A 72 -38.72 -41.36 6.25
C TYR A 72 -37.64 -41.08 5.20
N LEU A 73 -38.05 -40.39 4.13
CA LEU A 73 -37.16 -39.72 3.19
C LEU A 73 -37.13 -38.23 3.49
N GLU A 74 -35.98 -37.68 3.80
CA GLU A 74 -35.76 -36.25 4.03
C GLU A 74 -35.07 -35.61 2.83
N LEU A 75 -35.65 -34.52 2.33
CA LEU A 75 -35.04 -33.67 1.30
C LEU A 75 -34.73 -32.29 1.88
N ARG A 76 -33.53 -31.80 1.57
CA ARG A 76 -33.00 -30.54 2.08
C ARG A 76 -32.52 -29.67 0.93
N ASN A 77 -32.95 -28.42 0.93
CA ASN A 77 -32.62 -27.41 -0.06
C ASN A 77 -31.23 -26.82 0.24
N GLY A 78 -30.18 -27.58 -0.08
CA GLY A 78 -28.77 -27.24 0.18
C GLY A 78 -27.90 -28.49 0.36
N TRP A 79 -26.63 -28.30 0.71
CA TRP A 79 -25.62 -29.36 0.68
C TRP A 79 -25.79 -30.47 1.73
N ASN A 80 -26.39 -30.19 2.88
CA ASN A 80 -26.38 -31.13 4.01
C ASN A 80 -27.67 -31.10 4.85
N ALA A 81 -27.73 -31.96 5.87
CA ALA A 81 -28.88 -32.12 6.76
C ALA A 81 -29.30 -30.86 7.54
N SER A 82 -28.41 -29.87 7.69
CA SER A 82 -28.72 -28.60 8.34
C SER A 82 -29.39 -27.58 7.42
N SER A 83 -29.47 -27.87 6.11
CA SER A 83 -30.11 -26.98 5.14
C SER A 83 -31.64 -26.92 5.35
N PRO A 84 -32.33 -25.88 4.85
CA PRO A 84 -33.78 -25.79 4.97
C PRO A 84 -34.49 -27.02 4.37
N PRO A 85 -35.59 -27.50 4.96
CA PRO A 85 -36.35 -28.60 4.40
C PRO A 85 -36.93 -28.26 3.02
N LEU A 86 -36.85 -29.19 2.08
CA LEU A 86 -37.43 -29.07 0.75
C LEU A 86 -38.80 -29.78 0.73
N GLY A 87 -39.90 -29.01 0.67
CA GLY A 87 -41.26 -29.55 0.73
C GLY A 87 -42.34 -28.48 0.95
N PRO A 88 -43.61 -28.86 1.17
CA PRO A 88 -44.72 -27.94 1.40
C PRO A 88 -44.46 -26.99 2.59
N SER A 89 -44.88 -25.73 2.45
CA SER A 89 -44.63 -24.64 3.40
C SER A 89 -44.98 -25.02 4.85
N GLY A 90 -44.00 -24.97 5.75
CA GLY A 90 -44.16 -25.30 7.18
C GLY A 90 -43.89 -26.75 7.57
N GLY A 91 -43.47 -27.62 6.63
CA GLY A 91 -43.06 -29.00 6.90
C GLY A 91 -41.61 -29.16 7.35
N ASN A 92 -41.27 -30.34 7.90
CA ASN A 92 -39.92 -30.73 8.33
C ASN A 92 -39.04 -31.33 7.21
N GLY A 93 -39.53 -31.32 5.96
CA GLY A 93 -38.82 -31.86 4.78
C GLY A 93 -38.83 -33.38 4.68
N ARG A 94 -39.62 -34.07 5.53
CA ARG A 94 -39.72 -35.52 5.57
C ARG A 94 -40.96 -36.03 4.85
N PHE A 95 -40.79 -37.12 4.13
CA PHE A 95 -41.81 -37.76 3.30
C PHE A 95 -41.97 -39.23 3.69
N CYS A 96 -43.23 -39.65 3.84
CA CYS A 96 -43.65 -41.00 4.15
C CYS A 96 -45.09 -41.24 3.64
N GLY A 97 -45.54 -42.49 3.60
CA GLY A 97 -46.85 -42.90 3.10
C GLY A 97 -46.80 -43.59 1.73
N ASN A 98 -47.96 -43.73 1.10
CA ASN A 98 -48.16 -44.49 -0.16
C ASN A 98 -48.37 -43.59 -1.40
N SER A 99 -48.24 -42.28 -1.25
CA SER A 99 -48.44 -41.30 -2.33
C SER A 99 -47.16 -40.52 -2.58
N PRO A 100 -46.66 -40.47 -3.83
CA PRO A 100 -45.46 -39.71 -4.14
C PRO A 100 -45.69 -38.21 -3.91
N PRO A 101 -44.68 -37.48 -3.40
CA PRO A 101 -44.72 -36.02 -3.37
C PRO A 101 -44.87 -35.42 -4.77
N SER A 102 -45.46 -34.23 -4.86
CA SER A 102 -45.44 -33.45 -6.11
C SER A 102 -43.99 -33.07 -6.46
N THR A 103 -43.76 -32.69 -7.72
CA THR A 103 -42.44 -32.17 -8.14
C THR A 103 -42.02 -30.99 -7.28
N MET A 104 -40.75 -30.97 -6.85
CA MET A 104 -40.17 -29.94 -5.98
C MET A 104 -38.92 -29.35 -6.61
N HIS A 105 -38.60 -28.10 -6.24
CA HIS A 105 -37.48 -27.33 -6.80
C HIS A 105 -36.60 -26.77 -5.68
N THR A 106 -35.29 -26.98 -5.76
CA THR A 106 -34.34 -26.29 -4.87
C THR A 106 -34.24 -24.80 -5.24
N THR A 107 -33.68 -23.99 -4.34
CA THR A 107 -33.36 -22.57 -4.61
C THR A 107 -31.92 -22.37 -5.05
N ASP A 108 -31.08 -23.39 -4.91
CA ASP A 108 -29.66 -23.38 -5.26
C ASP A 108 -29.27 -24.64 -6.04
N ASN A 109 -28.04 -24.73 -6.51
CA ASN A 109 -27.51 -25.85 -7.30
C ASN A 109 -27.15 -27.09 -6.46
N GLN A 110 -27.64 -27.16 -5.22
CA GLN A 110 -27.32 -28.20 -4.25
C GLN A 110 -28.59 -28.82 -3.64
N LEU A 111 -28.63 -30.15 -3.54
CA LEU A 111 -29.71 -30.93 -2.94
C LEU A 111 -29.12 -32.02 -2.04
N PHE A 112 -29.60 -32.09 -0.80
CA PHE A 112 -29.27 -33.18 0.11
C PHE A 112 -30.49 -34.09 0.30
N VAL A 113 -30.26 -35.39 0.12
CA VAL A 113 -31.27 -36.44 0.20
C VAL A 113 -30.85 -37.41 1.28
N HIS A 114 -31.71 -37.68 2.25
CA HIS A 114 -31.40 -38.54 3.39
C HIS A 114 -32.54 -39.52 3.66
N PHE A 115 -32.27 -40.81 3.55
CA PHE A 115 -33.25 -41.87 3.76
C PHE A 115 -32.89 -42.68 5.00
N VAL A 116 -33.81 -42.71 5.97
CA VAL A 116 -33.63 -43.38 7.25
C VAL A 116 -34.77 -44.39 7.47
N THR A 117 -34.41 -45.63 7.80
CA THR A 117 -35.38 -46.69 8.14
C THR A 117 -35.11 -47.26 9.53
N ASP A 118 -36.16 -47.72 10.20
CA ASP A 118 -36.11 -48.35 11.52
C ASP A 118 -36.04 -49.89 11.43
N GLY A 119 -36.13 -50.57 12.56
CA GLY A 119 -36.02 -52.03 12.66
C GLY A 119 -37.31 -52.81 12.36
N SER A 120 -38.38 -52.16 11.88
CA SER A 120 -39.71 -52.76 11.75
C SER A 120 -40.58 -52.18 10.62
N ARG A 121 -41.07 -53.05 9.73
CA ARG A 121 -42.00 -52.77 8.61
C ARG A 121 -41.36 -52.06 7.41
N GLU A 122 -41.09 -52.84 6.37
CA GLU A 122 -40.52 -52.38 5.11
C GLU A 122 -41.60 -52.14 4.02
N GLY A 123 -41.43 -51.09 3.21
CA GLY A 123 -42.29 -50.75 2.07
C GLY A 123 -41.57 -50.83 0.72
N HIS A 124 -42.29 -50.65 -0.40
CA HIS A 124 -41.70 -50.67 -1.75
C HIS A 124 -40.66 -49.57 -2.03
N GLY A 125 -40.53 -48.57 -1.16
CA GLY A 125 -39.51 -47.53 -1.24
C GLY A 125 -39.83 -46.45 -2.25
N PHE A 126 -38.80 -45.88 -2.88
CA PHE A 126 -38.96 -44.77 -3.81
C PHE A 126 -37.95 -44.84 -4.95
N LYS A 127 -38.34 -44.28 -6.09
CA LYS A 127 -37.45 -43.87 -7.17
C LYS A 127 -37.68 -42.40 -7.47
N MET A 128 -36.63 -41.61 -7.29
CA MET A 128 -36.61 -40.19 -7.59
C MET A 128 -35.65 -39.91 -8.73
N THR A 129 -36.06 -39.05 -9.64
CA THR A 129 -35.20 -38.49 -10.68
C THR A 129 -35.02 -37.01 -10.41
N TYR A 130 -33.84 -36.49 -10.70
CA TYR A 130 -33.57 -35.07 -10.59
C TYR A 130 -32.95 -34.54 -11.87
N GLU A 131 -33.23 -33.28 -12.17
CA GLU A 131 -32.64 -32.56 -13.29
C GLU A 131 -32.33 -31.11 -12.91
N ALA A 132 -31.23 -30.60 -13.45
CA ALA A 132 -30.88 -29.20 -13.38
C ALA A 132 -31.93 -28.39 -14.14
N LYS A 133 -32.61 -27.49 -13.43
CA LYS A 133 -33.66 -26.62 -13.95
C LYS A 133 -33.32 -25.18 -13.59
N SER A 134 -33.27 -24.31 -14.60
CA SER A 134 -33.09 -22.87 -14.39
C SER A 134 -34.27 -22.32 -13.56
N LEU A 135 -34.00 -21.67 -12.42
CA LEU A 135 -35.04 -21.09 -11.55
C LEU A 135 -34.79 -19.64 -11.13
N ALA A 136 -33.65 -19.04 -11.47
CA ALA A 136 -33.38 -17.66 -11.14
C ALA A 136 -33.33 -16.84 -12.42
N CYS A 137 -34.00 -15.71 -12.39
CA CYS A 137 -34.00 -14.72 -13.43
C CYS A 137 -32.60 -14.12 -13.57
N GLY A 138 -31.77 -14.72 -14.42
CA GLY A 138 -30.45 -14.21 -14.74
C GLY A 138 -29.48 -15.28 -15.22
N GLY A 139 -28.27 -14.86 -15.59
CA GLY A 139 -27.18 -15.72 -16.05
C GLY A 139 -26.69 -15.40 -17.46
N ASN A 140 -25.64 -16.11 -17.89
CA ASN A 140 -25.01 -15.92 -19.20
C ASN A 140 -25.63 -16.87 -20.24
N ILE A 141 -26.07 -16.31 -21.36
CA ILE A 141 -26.71 -17.02 -22.47
C ILE A 141 -25.77 -16.96 -23.66
N TYR A 142 -25.31 -18.10 -24.15
CA TYR A 142 -24.46 -18.19 -25.34
C TYR A 142 -25.30 -18.63 -26.54
N VAL A 143 -25.40 -17.75 -27.54
CA VAL A 143 -26.10 -18.00 -28.81
C VAL A 143 -25.07 -18.42 -29.86
N SER A 144 -25.40 -19.41 -30.68
CA SER A 144 -24.51 -19.92 -31.73
C SER A 144 -25.34 -20.37 -32.93
N ASP A 145 -24.71 -20.64 -34.08
CA ASP A 145 -25.42 -21.12 -35.27
C ASP A 145 -26.17 -22.45 -35.03
N ALA A 146 -25.71 -23.27 -34.08
CA ALA A 146 -26.37 -24.51 -33.67
C ALA A 146 -27.64 -24.27 -32.83
N ASN A 147 -27.71 -23.13 -32.12
CA ASN A 147 -28.83 -22.70 -31.29
C ASN A 147 -29.06 -21.18 -31.51
N PRO A 148 -29.57 -20.78 -32.68
CA PRO A 148 -29.52 -19.38 -33.14
C PRO A 148 -30.56 -18.47 -32.48
N THR A 149 -31.54 -19.07 -31.78
CA THR A 149 -32.65 -18.38 -31.14
C THR A 149 -33.05 -19.06 -29.84
N GLY A 150 -33.50 -18.30 -28.86
CA GLY A 150 -34.10 -18.83 -27.64
C GLY A 150 -35.13 -17.88 -27.03
N VAL A 151 -35.78 -18.31 -25.95
CA VAL A 151 -36.81 -17.53 -25.27
C VAL A 151 -36.37 -17.27 -23.83
N LEU A 152 -36.57 -16.03 -23.38
CA LEU A 152 -36.28 -15.53 -22.04
C LEU A 152 -37.57 -14.95 -21.46
N THR A 153 -37.87 -15.27 -20.21
CA THR A 153 -39.10 -14.80 -19.55
C THR A 153 -38.80 -14.18 -18.19
N SER A 154 -39.68 -13.29 -17.75
CA SER A 154 -39.68 -12.79 -16.37
C SER A 154 -40.00 -13.93 -15.38
N PRO A 155 -39.53 -13.84 -14.12
CA PRO A 155 -39.84 -14.86 -13.12
C PRO A 155 -41.36 -15.07 -13.00
N ASN A 156 -41.77 -16.33 -12.89
CA ASN A 156 -43.16 -16.80 -12.82
C ASN A 156 -44.02 -16.62 -14.08
N TYR A 157 -43.50 -16.06 -15.19
CA TYR A 157 -44.28 -15.90 -16.43
C TYR A 157 -44.92 -17.24 -16.87
N PRO A 158 -46.22 -17.28 -17.23
CA PRO A 158 -47.13 -16.15 -17.46
C PRO A 158 -47.87 -15.63 -16.22
N SER A 159 -47.60 -16.18 -15.04
CA SER A 159 -48.13 -15.67 -13.76
C SER A 159 -47.36 -14.42 -13.31
N ASN A 160 -47.91 -13.70 -12.32
CA ASN A 160 -47.29 -12.48 -11.84
C ASN A 160 -45.87 -12.70 -11.28
N TYR A 161 -44.94 -11.82 -11.65
CA TYR A 161 -43.58 -11.81 -11.11
C TYR A 161 -43.58 -11.53 -9.59
N PRO A 162 -42.58 -11.99 -8.82
CA PRO A 162 -42.49 -11.73 -7.39
C PRO A 162 -42.11 -10.26 -7.09
N PRO A 163 -42.52 -9.69 -5.94
CA PRO A 163 -42.07 -8.38 -5.50
C PRO A 163 -40.59 -8.42 -5.08
N ASN A 164 -39.87 -7.30 -5.22
CA ASN A 164 -38.43 -7.16 -4.96
C ASN A 164 -37.53 -8.11 -5.77
N ALA A 165 -37.94 -8.47 -6.98
CA ALA A 165 -37.11 -9.24 -7.89
C ALA A 165 -36.00 -8.35 -8.47
N ASP A 166 -34.77 -8.86 -8.53
CA ASP A 166 -33.67 -8.22 -9.25
C ASP A 166 -32.94 -9.30 -10.04
N CYS A 167 -32.99 -9.18 -11.36
CA CYS A 167 -32.70 -10.25 -12.30
C CYS A 167 -31.76 -9.74 -13.37
N VAL A 168 -30.67 -10.45 -13.67
CA VAL A 168 -29.65 -9.98 -14.62
C VAL A 168 -29.24 -11.06 -15.60
N TRP A 169 -29.47 -10.84 -16.90
CA TRP A 169 -29.04 -11.72 -17.99
C TRP A 169 -27.97 -11.07 -18.85
N ILE A 170 -27.02 -11.88 -19.31
CA ILE A 170 -25.97 -11.46 -20.26
C ILE A 170 -26.06 -12.36 -21.47
N ILE A 171 -26.48 -11.82 -22.61
CA ILE A 171 -26.59 -12.58 -23.87
C ILE A 171 -25.35 -12.34 -24.69
N ILE A 172 -24.69 -13.41 -25.13
CA ILE A 172 -23.42 -13.41 -25.86
C ILE A 172 -23.62 -14.12 -27.20
N VAL A 173 -23.33 -13.45 -28.30
CA VAL A 173 -23.36 -13.99 -29.68
C VAL A 173 -21.93 -14.14 -30.22
N PRO A 174 -21.71 -14.90 -31.32
CA PRO A 174 -20.39 -15.04 -31.93
C PRO A 174 -19.80 -13.70 -32.40
N ASN A 175 -18.48 -13.67 -32.56
CA ASN A 175 -17.75 -12.45 -32.92
C ASN A 175 -18.21 -11.90 -34.29
N GLY A 176 -18.54 -10.61 -34.34
CA GLY A 176 -19.07 -9.94 -35.53
C GLY A 176 -20.59 -9.92 -35.67
N GLU A 177 -21.30 -10.59 -34.76
CA GLU A 177 -22.76 -10.56 -34.68
C GLU A 177 -23.23 -9.63 -33.56
N ALA A 178 -24.49 -9.21 -33.64
CA ALA A 178 -25.18 -8.46 -32.59
C ALA A 178 -26.35 -9.26 -32.01
N VAL A 179 -26.73 -8.97 -30.77
CA VAL A 179 -27.90 -9.55 -30.11
C VAL A 179 -29.16 -8.81 -30.56
N GLN A 180 -30.21 -9.54 -30.95
CA GLN A 180 -31.53 -9.00 -31.25
C GLN A 180 -32.59 -9.57 -30.29
N LEU A 181 -33.41 -8.68 -29.72
CA LEU A 181 -34.54 -9.00 -28.85
C LEU A 181 -35.87 -8.68 -29.52
N GLU A 182 -36.79 -9.65 -29.54
CA GLU A 182 -38.15 -9.52 -30.07
C GLU A 182 -39.17 -9.94 -28.99
N PHE A 183 -39.99 -8.99 -28.52
CA PHE A 183 -41.05 -9.24 -27.55
C PHE A 183 -42.29 -9.78 -28.27
N LYS A 184 -42.76 -10.96 -27.86
CA LYS A 184 -43.96 -11.59 -28.44
C LYS A 184 -45.04 -11.75 -27.39
N GLU A 185 -46.30 -11.72 -27.83
CA GLU A 185 -47.49 -11.96 -27.00
C GLU A 185 -47.75 -10.87 -25.94
N GLN A 186 -47.29 -11.05 -24.70
CA GLN A 186 -47.69 -10.27 -23.54
C GLN A 186 -46.49 -9.61 -22.85
N PHE A 187 -46.54 -8.28 -22.74
CA PHE A 187 -45.62 -7.46 -21.94
C PHE A 187 -46.44 -6.60 -21.00
N TYR A 188 -46.35 -6.87 -19.70
CA TYR A 188 -46.97 -6.04 -18.68
C TYR A 188 -46.12 -5.99 -17.42
N ILE A 189 -45.39 -4.89 -17.26
CA ILE A 189 -44.65 -4.52 -16.05
C ILE A 189 -45.36 -3.31 -15.42
N GLU A 190 -45.29 -3.17 -14.09
CA GLU A 190 -45.93 -2.05 -13.40
C GLU A 190 -45.58 -0.68 -14.02
N PRO A 191 -46.58 0.12 -14.44
CA PRO A 191 -46.34 1.43 -15.03
C PRO A 191 -46.02 2.46 -13.94
N SER A 192 -44.94 3.23 -14.14
CA SER A 192 -44.58 4.38 -13.29
C SER A 192 -43.96 5.49 -14.15
N VAL A 193 -43.96 6.72 -13.65
CA VAL A 193 -43.27 7.84 -14.31
C VAL A 193 -41.78 7.51 -14.34
N ASN A 194 -41.19 7.41 -15.53
CA ASN A 194 -39.78 6.99 -15.77
C ASN A 194 -39.42 5.53 -15.43
N CYS A 195 -40.41 4.66 -15.23
CA CYS A 195 -40.19 3.24 -14.94
C CYS A 195 -39.32 3.01 -13.69
N ASP A 196 -39.58 3.73 -12.61
CA ASP A 196 -38.78 3.67 -11.37
C ASP A 196 -39.30 2.62 -10.35
N SER A 197 -40.55 2.18 -10.48
CA SER A 197 -41.16 1.14 -9.63
C SER A 197 -40.71 -0.27 -10.04
N ALA A 198 -41.09 -0.71 -11.24
CA ALA A 198 -40.62 -1.94 -11.85
C ALA A 198 -40.23 -1.70 -13.31
N TYR A 199 -39.14 -2.32 -13.77
CA TYR A 199 -38.61 -2.09 -15.11
C TYR A 199 -37.77 -3.25 -15.64
N LEU A 200 -37.71 -3.36 -16.96
CA LEU A 200 -36.70 -4.11 -17.71
C LEU A 200 -35.75 -3.12 -18.39
N GLN A 201 -34.48 -3.10 -17.98
CA GLN A 201 -33.42 -2.29 -18.55
C GLN A 201 -32.55 -3.12 -19.48
N LEU A 202 -32.19 -2.54 -20.62
CA LEU A 202 -31.34 -3.13 -21.66
C LEU A 202 -30.09 -2.26 -21.82
N ARG A 203 -28.90 -2.86 -21.81
CA ARG A 203 -27.61 -2.17 -21.97
C ARG A 203 -26.72 -2.85 -23.01
N ASP A 204 -25.92 -2.04 -23.68
CA ASP A 204 -25.05 -2.44 -24.79
C ASP A 204 -23.64 -2.80 -24.30
N GLY A 205 -23.52 -3.97 -23.66
CA GLY A 205 -22.29 -4.43 -23.03
C GLY A 205 -22.55 -5.55 -22.02
N ALA A 206 -21.54 -5.91 -21.22
CA ALA A 206 -21.59 -7.06 -20.31
C ALA A 206 -21.99 -6.72 -18.87
N ASP A 207 -22.11 -5.43 -18.52
CA ASP A 207 -22.33 -5.00 -17.13
C ASP A 207 -23.28 -3.79 -17.01
N SER A 208 -23.53 -3.38 -15.76
CA SER A 208 -24.44 -2.30 -15.41
C SER A 208 -23.92 -0.88 -15.73
N ASN A 209 -22.63 -0.72 -16.06
CA ASN A 209 -22.04 0.55 -16.48
C ASN A 209 -22.12 0.78 -18.00
N ALA A 210 -22.47 -0.26 -18.77
CA ALA A 210 -22.61 -0.17 -20.21
C ALA A 210 -23.72 0.81 -20.67
N PRO A 211 -23.61 1.43 -21.87
CA PRO A 211 -24.60 2.38 -22.38
C PRO A 211 -26.03 1.81 -22.38
N GLU A 212 -27.00 2.60 -21.93
CA GLU A 212 -28.40 2.17 -21.86
C GLU A 212 -29.07 2.21 -23.24
N ILE A 213 -29.58 1.07 -23.70
CA ILE A 213 -30.36 0.94 -24.93
C ILE A 213 -31.81 1.37 -24.66
N ALA A 214 -32.40 0.85 -23.58
CA ALA A 214 -33.78 1.17 -23.19
C ALA A 214 -34.08 0.79 -21.74
N LYS A 215 -35.06 1.48 -21.13
CA LYS A 215 -35.70 1.11 -19.87
C LYS A 215 -37.21 1.00 -20.09
N LEU A 216 -37.78 -0.18 -19.87
CA LEU A 216 -39.11 -0.58 -20.33
C LEU A 216 -40.02 -0.91 -19.14
N CYS A 217 -41.25 -0.37 -19.14
CA CYS A 217 -42.32 -0.72 -18.20
C CYS A 217 -43.71 -0.44 -18.81
N GLY A 218 -44.79 -0.77 -18.11
CA GLY A 218 -46.16 -0.62 -18.59
C GLY A 218 -46.66 -1.82 -19.40
N SER A 219 -47.79 -1.64 -20.10
CA SER A 219 -48.48 -2.71 -20.84
C SER A 219 -48.32 -2.63 -22.37
N THR A 220 -47.53 -1.68 -22.86
CA THR A 220 -47.27 -1.50 -24.29
C THR A 220 -46.18 -2.47 -24.72
N LEU A 221 -46.46 -3.29 -25.73
CA LEU A 221 -45.49 -4.22 -26.29
C LEU A 221 -44.29 -3.45 -26.88
N PRO A 222 -43.05 -3.68 -26.39
CA PRO A 222 -41.86 -3.01 -26.90
C PRO A 222 -41.54 -3.40 -28.36
N ARG A 223 -40.88 -2.50 -29.08
CA ARG A 223 -40.33 -2.79 -30.42
C ARG A 223 -39.08 -3.67 -30.33
N ILE A 224 -38.59 -4.14 -31.47
CA ILE A 224 -37.33 -4.88 -31.55
C ILE A 224 -36.16 -4.02 -31.07
N HIS A 225 -35.28 -4.59 -30.25
CA HIS A 225 -34.05 -3.95 -29.76
C HIS A 225 -32.80 -4.74 -30.22
N LYS A 226 -31.71 -4.02 -30.52
CA LYS A 226 -30.44 -4.60 -30.99
C LYS A 226 -29.26 -4.00 -30.21
N SER A 227 -28.21 -4.80 -29.97
CA SER A 227 -26.92 -4.32 -29.44
C SER A 227 -26.02 -3.82 -30.57
N LEU A 228 -24.97 -3.05 -30.24
CA LEU A 228 -23.88 -2.72 -31.17
C LEU A 228 -22.73 -3.75 -31.08
N GLY A 229 -22.58 -4.37 -29.91
CA GLY A 229 -21.57 -5.40 -29.64
C GLY A 229 -22.11 -6.83 -29.63
N THR A 230 -21.22 -7.77 -29.36
CA THR A 230 -21.51 -9.20 -29.22
C THR A 230 -22.19 -9.57 -27.92
N VAL A 231 -22.37 -8.61 -27.01
CA VAL A 231 -22.92 -8.81 -25.67
C VAL A 231 -24.04 -7.80 -25.39
N MET A 232 -25.16 -8.27 -24.83
CA MET A 232 -26.24 -7.43 -24.34
C MET A 232 -26.58 -7.79 -22.89
N TYR A 233 -26.61 -6.78 -22.03
CA TYR A 233 -26.97 -6.90 -20.61
C TYR A 233 -28.44 -6.52 -20.41
N LEU A 234 -29.19 -7.38 -19.73
CA LEU A 234 -30.61 -7.18 -19.42
C LEU A 234 -30.79 -7.23 -17.90
N GLN A 235 -31.41 -6.21 -17.31
CA GLN A 235 -31.78 -6.21 -15.89
C GLN A 235 -33.28 -5.99 -15.68
N PHE A 236 -33.96 -6.93 -15.04
CA PHE A 236 -35.34 -6.75 -14.59
C PHE A 236 -35.37 -6.52 -13.08
N ARG A 237 -35.94 -5.38 -12.65
CA ARG A 237 -36.13 -5.05 -11.24
C ARG A 237 -37.60 -4.78 -10.94
N SER A 238 -38.13 -5.32 -9.85
CA SER A 238 -39.45 -5.00 -9.29
C SER A 238 -39.34 -4.46 -7.87
N ASP A 239 -40.29 -3.65 -7.44
CA ASP A 239 -40.35 -3.11 -6.07
C ASP A 239 -41.18 -4.02 -5.14
N SER A 240 -41.40 -3.57 -3.90
CA SER A 240 -42.19 -4.30 -2.91
C SER A 240 -43.70 -4.24 -3.15
N SER A 241 -44.15 -3.69 -4.28
CA SER A 241 -45.52 -3.29 -4.52
C SER A 241 -46.23 -4.20 -5.53
N ILE A 242 -46.89 -3.63 -6.55
CA ILE A 242 -47.86 -4.26 -7.42
C ILE A 242 -47.16 -5.19 -8.42
N THR A 243 -47.54 -6.46 -8.40
CA THR A 243 -47.02 -7.44 -9.37
C THR A 243 -47.89 -7.56 -10.61
N ARG A 244 -47.26 -7.93 -11.73
CA ARG A 244 -47.89 -8.12 -13.05
C ARG A 244 -47.34 -9.36 -13.75
N PRO A 245 -47.96 -9.86 -14.83
CA PRO A 245 -47.50 -11.05 -15.56
C PRO A 245 -46.06 -10.98 -16.09
N GLY A 246 -45.50 -9.78 -16.28
CA GLY A 246 -44.12 -9.59 -16.72
C GLY A 246 -43.97 -9.69 -18.24
N PHE A 247 -42.98 -10.41 -18.74
CA PHE A 247 -42.63 -10.44 -20.16
C PHE A 247 -42.09 -11.79 -20.65
N SER A 248 -42.24 -12.02 -21.94
CA SER A 248 -41.57 -13.08 -22.71
C SER A 248 -40.89 -12.45 -23.93
N VAL A 249 -39.60 -12.70 -24.09
CA VAL A 249 -38.77 -12.13 -25.16
C VAL A 249 -38.00 -13.24 -25.86
N THR A 250 -38.05 -13.24 -27.18
CA THR A 250 -37.20 -14.09 -28.01
C THR A 250 -35.89 -13.37 -28.26
N TYR A 251 -34.76 -14.00 -27.94
CA TYR A 251 -33.43 -13.52 -28.29
C TYR A 251 -32.89 -14.30 -29.50
N SER A 252 -32.14 -13.62 -30.35
CA SER A 252 -31.59 -14.17 -31.59
C SER A 252 -30.33 -13.43 -32.02
N ILE A 253 -29.54 -14.02 -32.91
CA ILE A 253 -28.52 -13.29 -33.68
C ILE A 253 -29.24 -12.26 -34.57
N ALA A 254 -28.79 -11.00 -34.53
CA ALA A 254 -29.34 -9.93 -35.35
C ALA A 254 -29.14 -10.24 -36.83
N THR A 255 -30.03 -9.73 -37.68
CA THR A 255 -29.98 -10.00 -39.13
C THR A 255 -28.65 -9.60 -39.78
N CYS A 256 -28.00 -8.56 -39.25
CA CYS A 256 -26.67 -8.08 -39.65
C CYS A 256 -26.18 -6.98 -38.69
N GLY A 257 -24.88 -6.70 -38.70
CA GLY A 257 -24.23 -5.69 -37.87
C GLY A 257 -23.61 -6.28 -36.58
N GLY A 258 -22.68 -5.53 -35.97
CA GLY A 258 -21.96 -5.98 -34.76
C GLY A 258 -20.53 -5.44 -34.65
N THR A 259 -19.82 -5.82 -33.60
CA THR A 259 -18.41 -5.45 -33.40
C THR A 259 -17.51 -6.66 -33.66
N LEU A 260 -16.52 -6.51 -34.54
CA LEU A 260 -15.51 -7.51 -34.84
C LEU A 260 -14.20 -7.10 -34.20
N THR A 261 -13.71 -7.91 -33.24
CA THR A 261 -12.38 -7.71 -32.64
C THR A 261 -11.43 -8.83 -33.08
N GLY A 262 -10.26 -8.49 -33.61
CA GLY A 262 -9.25 -9.47 -34.01
C GLY A 262 -8.17 -8.92 -34.95
N GLN A 263 -7.10 -9.69 -35.17
CA GLN A 263 -6.04 -9.36 -36.14
C GLN A 263 -6.52 -9.41 -37.59
N ASN A 264 -7.55 -10.18 -37.87
CA ASN A 264 -8.26 -10.20 -39.14
C ASN A 264 -9.72 -10.56 -38.87
N GLY A 265 -10.58 -10.28 -39.84
CA GLY A 265 -11.98 -10.65 -39.76
C GLY A 265 -12.70 -10.46 -41.08
N ILE A 266 -13.89 -11.04 -41.17
CA ILE A 266 -14.72 -11.04 -42.37
C ILE A 266 -16.13 -10.64 -41.98
N ILE A 267 -16.69 -9.68 -42.71
CA ILE A 267 -18.12 -9.34 -42.65
C ILE A 267 -18.79 -9.67 -43.96
N GLN A 268 -20.07 -10.00 -43.89
CA GLN A 268 -20.89 -10.39 -45.04
C GLN A 268 -22.23 -9.67 -45.01
N SER A 269 -22.78 -9.39 -46.19
CA SER A 269 -24.16 -8.92 -46.29
C SER A 269 -25.13 -10.05 -45.89
N PRO A 270 -26.26 -9.73 -45.25
CA PRO A 270 -27.28 -10.72 -44.91
C PRO A 270 -27.72 -11.55 -46.12
N GLY A 271 -27.89 -12.86 -45.93
CA GLY A 271 -28.28 -13.80 -46.99
C GLY A 271 -27.11 -14.36 -47.83
N TYR A 272 -25.94 -13.73 -47.82
CA TYR A 272 -24.76 -14.21 -48.54
C TYR A 272 -24.27 -15.59 -48.00
N PRO A 273 -23.87 -16.55 -48.84
CA PRO A 273 -23.83 -16.52 -50.31
C PRO A 273 -25.11 -17.09 -50.97
N THR A 274 -26.08 -17.54 -50.18
CA THR A 274 -27.16 -18.43 -50.65
C THR A 274 -28.42 -17.70 -51.10
N VAL A 275 -28.64 -16.49 -50.61
CA VAL A 275 -29.81 -15.65 -50.89
C VAL A 275 -29.35 -14.19 -51.09
N ASN A 276 -30.03 -13.44 -51.94
CA ASN A 276 -29.77 -12.01 -52.08
C ASN A 276 -30.04 -11.26 -50.77
N TYR A 277 -29.38 -10.12 -50.57
CA TYR A 277 -29.62 -9.30 -49.38
C TYR A 277 -31.06 -8.77 -49.32
N PRO A 278 -31.67 -8.61 -48.13
CA PRO A 278 -33.02 -8.08 -48.00
C PRO A 278 -33.12 -6.60 -48.41
N ASP A 279 -34.27 -6.22 -48.96
CA ASP A 279 -34.61 -4.82 -49.21
C ASP A 279 -34.78 -4.05 -47.88
N ASN A 280 -34.45 -2.76 -47.86
CA ASN A 280 -34.48 -1.87 -46.69
C ASN A 280 -33.57 -2.30 -45.53
N SER A 281 -32.44 -2.93 -45.83
CA SER A 281 -31.43 -3.33 -44.85
C SER A 281 -30.62 -2.11 -44.39
N LEU A 282 -30.39 -2.03 -43.08
CA LEU A 282 -29.42 -1.11 -42.48
C LEU A 282 -28.55 -1.93 -41.52
N CYS A 283 -27.28 -2.10 -41.89
CA CYS A 283 -26.31 -2.86 -41.11
C CYS A 283 -25.11 -1.97 -40.77
N GLU A 284 -24.63 -2.05 -39.53
CA GLU A 284 -23.51 -1.27 -39.03
C GLU A 284 -22.53 -2.18 -38.32
N TRP A 285 -21.24 -2.10 -38.69
CA TRP A 285 -20.17 -2.88 -38.08
C TRP A 285 -19.05 -1.99 -37.54
N PHE A 286 -18.47 -2.38 -36.42
CA PHE A 286 -17.29 -1.76 -35.82
C PHE A 286 -16.13 -2.76 -35.86
N LEU A 287 -15.03 -2.41 -36.53
CA LEU A 287 -13.86 -3.27 -36.68
C LEU A 287 -12.77 -2.79 -35.73
N HIS A 288 -12.27 -3.68 -34.88
CA HIS A 288 -11.29 -3.41 -33.82
C HIS A 288 -10.09 -4.35 -34.00
N GLY A 289 -8.97 -3.81 -34.48
CA GLY A 289 -7.67 -4.49 -34.54
C GLY A 289 -6.87 -4.36 -33.24
N PRO A 290 -5.72 -5.04 -33.15
CA PRO A 290 -4.79 -4.86 -32.03
C PRO A 290 -4.25 -3.43 -32.01
N THR A 291 -4.04 -2.88 -30.81
CA THR A 291 -3.56 -1.51 -30.61
C THR A 291 -2.19 -1.28 -31.27
N GLY A 292 -2.02 -0.17 -31.96
CA GLY A 292 -0.75 0.17 -32.62
C GLY A 292 -0.66 -0.27 -34.09
N HIS A 293 -1.65 -1.00 -34.59
CA HIS A 293 -1.75 -1.41 -35.98
C HIS A 293 -2.65 -0.48 -36.79
N PHE A 294 -2.62 -0.60 -38.13
CA PHE A 294 -3.67 -0.09 -39.01
C PHE A 294 -4.42 -1.25 -39.65
N LEU A 295 -5.65 -1.02 -40.09
CA LEU A 295 -6.47 -2.01 -40.77
C LEU A 295 -6.41 -1.80 -42.28
N SER A 296 -6.05 -2.85 -43.00
CA SER A 296 -6.24 -2.98 -44.44
C SER A 296 -7.60 -3.62 -44.71
N ILE A 297 -8.51 -2.89 -45.35
CA ILE A 297 -9.88 -3.32 -45.61
C ILE A 297 -10.08 -3.51 -47.12
N SER A 298 -10.57 -4.68 -47.52
CA SER A 298 -10.77 -5.04 -48.93
C SER A 298 -12.04 -5.86 -49.15
N PHE A 299 -12.64 -5.75 -50.34
CA PHE A 299 -13.75 -6.60 -50.75
C PHE A 299 -13.23 -7.83 -51.47
N GLU A 300 -13.60 -9.01 -51.00
CA GLU A 300 -13.39 -10.25 -51.77
C GLU A 300 -14.46 -10.37 -52.86
N ILE A 301 -15.70 -10.01 -52.52
CA ILE A 301 -16.84 -9.96 -53.44
C ILE A 301 -17.67 -8.71 -53.10
N LEU A 302 -18.13 -8.00 -54.13
CA LEU A 302 -19.07 -6.88 -54.03
C LEU A 302 -20.05 -6.97 -55.20
N ASN A 303 -21.35 -7.06 -54.93
CA ASN A 303 -22.40 -7.04 -55.92
C ASN A 303 -23.68 -6.43 -55.31
N LEU A 304 -23.81 -5.11 -55.48
CA LEU A 304 -24.93 -4.30 -55.02
C LEU A 304 -25.60 -3.60 -56.21
N GLN A 305 -26.82 -3.11 -56.04
CA GLN A 305 -27.50 -2.29 -57.03
C GLN A 305 -26.66 -1.02 -57.36
N GLY A 306 -26.27 -0.87 -58.62
CA GLY A 306 -25.52 0.31 -59.07
C GLY A 306 -26.42 1.54 -59.20
N SER A 307 -25.98 2.68 -58.65
CA SER A 307 -26.68 3.97 -58.75
C SER A 307 -25.70 5.14 -58.80
N GLN A 308 -26.13 6.28 -59.33
CA GLN A 308 -25.28 7.48 -59.39
C GLN A 308 -24.98 7.99 -57.97
N ASN A 309 -23.70 8.14 -57.63
CA ASN A 309 -23.20 8.45 -56.28
C ASN A 309 -23.59 7.44 -55.19
N CYS A 310 -23.92 6.20 -55.57
CA CYS A 310 -24.32 5.15 -54.64
C CYS A 310 -25.45 5.61 -53.70
N ALA A 311 -26.53 6.13 -54.31
CA ALA A 311 -27.67 6.71 -53.62
C ALA A 311 -28.68 5.66 -53.14
N ASN A 312 -28.73 4.51 -53.80
CA ASN A 312 -29.61 3.41 -53.45
C ASN A 312 -28.89 2.44 -52.49
N ASP A 313 -28.41 1.29 -53.00
CA ASP A 313 -27.67 0.31 -52.20
C ASP A 313 -26.18 0.63 -52.13
N TYR A 314 -25.60 0.68 -50.94
CA TYR A 314 -24.18 0.98 -50.78
C TYR A 314 -23.55 0.46 -49.49
N VAL A 315 -22.24 0.24 -49.54
CA VAL A 315 -21.37 0.06 -48.37
C VAL A 315 -20.49 1.29 -48.22
N GLU A 316 -20.46 1.87 -47.04
CA GLU A 316 -19.63 3.02 -46.67
C GLU A 316 -18.66 2.61 -45.56
N ILE A 317 -17.38 3.00 -45.69
CA ILE A 317 -16.30 2.71 -44.74
C ILE A 317 -15.76 4.04 -44.20
N ARG A 318 -15.66 4.16 -42.88
CA ARG A 318 -15.17 5.35 -42.16
C ARG A 318 -14.14 5.01 -41.10
N GLU A 319 -13.38 6.02 -40.69
CA GLU A 319 -12.50 5.92 -39.52
C GLU A 319 -13.29 6.05 -38.20
N TYR A 320 -12.88 5.30 -37.17
CA TYR A 320 -13.39 5.36 -35.78
C TYR A 320 -14.89 5.09 -35.58
N ASN A 321 -15.78 5.94 -36.10
CA ASN A 321 -17.22 5.90 -35.87
C ASN A 321 -18.02 6.53 -37.03
N ALA A 322 -19.35 6.59 -36.89
CA ALA A 322 -20.26 7.11 -37.91
C ALA A 322 -20.03 8.59 -38.32
N SER A 323 -19.37 9.39 -37.47
CA SER A 323 -19.00 10.79 -37.77
C SER A 323 -17.57 10.96 -38.29
N GLY A 324 -16.79 9.88 -38.37
CA GLY A 324 -15.41 9.92 -38.83
C GLY A 324 -15.25 10.10 -40.34
N ASN A 325 -13.99 10.27 -40.75
CA ASN A 325 -13.59 10.48 -42.13
C ASN A 325 -14.04 9.31 -43.01
N ILE A 326 -14.62 9.62 -44.16
CA ILE A 326 -15.03 8.60 -45.14
C ILE A 326 -13.79 8.12 -45.88
N LEU A 327 -13.49 6.84 -45.75
CA LEU A 327 -12.43 6.16 -46.52
C LEU A 327 -12.94 5.73 -47.89
N GLY A 328 -14.22 5.35 -48.00
CA GLY A 328 -14.85 5.05 -49.27
C GLY A 328 -16.33 4.72 -49.19
N LYS A 329 -17.04 4.90 -50.31
CA LYS A 329 -18.46 4.56 -50.47
C LYS A 329 -18.65 3.82 -51.80
N TYR A 330 -19.22 2.62 -51.75
CA TYR A 330 -19.19 1.65 -52.84
C TYR A 330 -20.58 1.07 -53.13
N CYS A 331 -20.87 0.88 -54.41
CA CYS A 331 -22.08 0.24 -54.96
C CYS A 331 -21.70 -0.42 -56.30
N SER A 332 -22.62 -1.16 -56.94
CA SER A 332 -22.33 -1.96 -58.15
C SER A 332 -21.56 -3.26 -57.87
N ASN A 333 -20.95 -3.84 -58.92
CA ASN A 333 -20.21 -5.09 -58.93
C ASN A 333 -18.70 -4.90 -59.18
N ILE A 334 -18.20 -3.67 -59.10
CA ILE A 334 -16.79 -3.34 -59.30
C ILE A 334 -16.11 -3.39 -57.93
N ILE A 335 -15.11 -4.26 -57.79
CA ILE A 335 -14.30 -4.37 -56.58
C ILE A 335 -13.27 -3.22 -56.56
N PRO A 336 -13.28 -2.35 -55.54
CA PRO A 336 -12.32 -1.26 -55.40
C PRO A 336 -10.97 -1.73 -54.83
N ASP A 337 -9.94 -0.89 -54.96
CA ASP A 337 -8.65 -1.12 -54.29
C ASP A 337 -8.80 -1.10 -52.74
N PRO A 338 -7.93 -1.80 -51.99
CA PRO A 338 -7.97 -1.80 -50.53
C PRO A 338 -7.83 -0.40 -49.93
N VAL A 339 -8.53 -0.16 -48.82
CA VAL A 339 -8.43 1.08 -48.04
C VAL A 339 -7.75 0.83 -46.70
N TYR A 340 -7.01 1.82 -46.23
CA TYR A 340 -6.22 1.75 -45.00
C TYR A 340 -6.74 2.75 -43.97
N THR A 341 -6.87 2.31 -42.73
CA THR A 341 -7.16 3.21 -41.61
C THR A 341 -5.88 3.87 -41.09
N SER A 342 -6.02 4.99 -40.38
CA SER A 342 -4.89 5.61 -39.64
C SER A 342 -4.57 4.94 -38.30
N ASP A 343 -5.47 4.09 -37.80
CA ASP A 343 -5.44 3.48 -36.46
C ASP A 343 -6.10 2.09 -36.47
N SER A 344 -6.20 1.43 -35.32
CA SER A 344 -6.73 0.07 -35.18
C SER A 344 -8.27 -0.05 -35.30
N PHE A 345 -8.98 1.01 -35.73
CA PHE A 345 -10.44 1.07 -35.70
C PHE A 345 -11.06 1.49 -37.04
N ALA A 346 -12.15 0.82 -37.45
CA ALA A 346 -12.97 1.22 -38.59
C ALA A 346 -14.46 1.04 -38.33
N TYR A 347 -15.27 1.85 -39.00
CA TYR A 347 -16.73 1.75 -39.01
C TYR A 347 -17.21 1.43 -40.44
N VAL A 348 -18.06 0.41 -40.59
CA VAL A 348 -18.62 -0.01 -41.88
C VAL A 348 -20.14 0.04 -41.82
N ARG A 349 -20.78 0.68 -42.81
CA ARG A 349 -22.23 0.84 -42.90
C ARG A 349 -22.76 0.33 -44.23
N PHE A 350 -23.71 -0.60 -44.20
CA PHE A 350 -24.44 -1.07 -45.38
C PHE A 350 -25.89 -0.58 -45.34
N VAL A 351 -26.37 -0.05 -46.47
CA VAL A 351 -27.74 0.42 -46.66
C VAL A 351 -28.28 -0.16 -47.95
N SER A 352 -29.50 -0.72 -47.93
CA SER A 352 -30.28 -1.06 -49.14
C SER A 352 -31.62 -0.33 -49.19
N ASP A 353 -32.12 -0.09 -50.39
CA ASP A 353 -33.42 0.53 -50.64
C ASP A 353 -34.56 -0.51 -50.72
N GLY A 354 -35.78 -0.07 -51.06
CA GLY A 354 -36.97 -0.92 -51.13
C GLY A 354 -37.12 -1.77 -52.40
N SER A 355 -36.12 -1.83 -53.29
CA SER A 355 -36.23 -2.53 -54.57
C SER A 355 -34.89 -2.90 -55.22
N VAL A 356 -34.81 -4.11 -55.78
CA VAL A 356 -33.66 -4.66 -56.52
C VAL A 356 -32.49 -5.01 -55.60
N SER A 357 -32.49 -6.26 -55.11
CA SER A 357 -31.37 -6.86 -54.40
C SER A 357 -30.46 -7.70 -55.31
N ALA A 358 -29.22 -7.88 -54.88
CA ALA A 358 -28.20 -8.70 -55.54
C ALA A 358 -27.53 -9.64 -54.53
N SER A 359 -26.50 -10.38 -54.98
CA SER A 359 -25.85 -11.40 -54.13
C SER A 359 -25.12 -10.81 -52.93
N GLY A 360 -24.86 -9.50 -52.91
CA GLY A 360 -24.29 -8.82 -51.75
C GLY A 360 -22.77 -8.75 -51.73
N PHE A 361 -22.16 -8.69 -50.56
CA PHE A 361 -20.71 -8.51 -50.39
C PHE A 361 -20.11 -9.41 -49.31
N ARG A 362 -18.81 -9.67 -49.48
CA ARG A 362 -17.92 -10.27 -48.47
C ARG A 362 -16.70 -9.36 -48.36
N LEU A 363 -16.59 -8.68 -47.22
CA LEU A 363 -15.52 -7.73 -46.92
C LEU A 363 -14.59 -8.35 -45.87
N ARG A 364 -13.29 -8.22 -46.06
CA ARG A 364 -12.26 -8.68 -45.15
C ARG A 364 -11.47 -7.48 -44.64
N PHE A 365 -11.12 -7.51 -43.36
CA PHE A 365 -10.07 -6.65 -42.82
C PHE A 365 -8.91 -7.48 -42.29
N GLU A 366 -7.70 -6.95 -42.43
CA GLU A 366 -6.47 -7.51 -41.86
C GLU A 366 -5.68 -6.36 -41.21
N ALA A 367 -5.29 -6.53 -39.95
CA ALA A 367 -4.40 -5.61 -39.28
C ALA A 367 -2.98 -5.71 -39.86
N SER A 368 -2.27 -4.59 -39.93
CA SER A 368 -0.89 -4.54 -40.39
C SER A 368 -0.01 -5.48 -39.57
N THR A 369 0.96 -6.15 -40.19
CA THR A 369 1.90 -7.02 -39.45
C THR A 369 3.07 -6.24 -38.86
N GLU A 370 3.30 -5.01 -39.31
CA GLU A 370 4.39 -4.17 -38.79
C GLU A 370 3.94 -3.45 -37.52
N GLU A 371 4.25 -4.07 -36.38
CA GLU A 371 4.50 -3.35 -35.14
C GLU A 371 5.75 -2.48 -35.38
N CYS A 372 5.64 -1.15 -35.30
CA CYS A 372 6.85 -0.33 -35.29
C CYS A 372 7.48 -0.43 -33.90
N GLY A 373 8.62 -1.09 -33.80
CA GLY A 373 9.27 -1.37 -32.53
C GLY A 373 9.59 -2.84 -32.34
N GLY A 374 9.72 -3.26 -31.10
CA GLY A 374 9.92 -4.66 -30.69
C GLY A 374 11.32 -4.97 -30.18
N ASP A 375 11.47 -6.21 -29.72
CA ASP A 375 12.74 -6.74 -29.19
C ASP A 375 13.62 -7.26 -30.32
N LEU A 376 14.83 -6.69 -30.45
CA LEU A 376 15.78 -7.00 -31.50
C LEU A 376 17.01 -7.67 -30.89
N ASN A 377 17.09 -9.00 -31.06
CA ASN A 377 18.13 -9.83 -30.44
C ASN A 377 19.28 -10.24 -31.39
N GLY A 378 19.25 -9.78 -32.64
CA GLY A 378 20.26 -10.10 -33.65
C GLY A 378 21.55 -9.28 -33.48
N GLU A 379 22.70 -9.80 -33.93
CA GLU A 379 24.00 -9.08 -33.92
C GLU A 379 24.03 -7.83 -34.80
N THR A 380 23.23 -7.84 -35.86
CA THR A 380 23.00 -6.71 -36.74
C THR A 380 21.53 -6.63 -37.09
N GLY A 381 21.02 -5.42 -37.29
CA GLY A 381 19.65 -5.24 -37.78
C GLY A 381 19.43 -3.85 -38.36
N THR A 382 18.26 -3.68 -38.95
CA THR A 382 17.80 -2.39 -39.47
C THR A 382 16.51 -2.02 -38.76
N ILE A 383 16.40 -0.76 -38.34
CA ILE A 383 15.16 -0.16 -37.82
C ILE A 383 14.77 1.00 -38.72
N SER A 384 13.47 1.19 -38.91
CA SER A 384 12.94 2.30 -39.68
C SER A 384 11.61 2.77 -39.13
N SER A 385 11.31 4.05 -39.30
CA SER A 385 9.98 4.59 -39.01
C SER A 385 8.91 3.92 -39.88
N PRO A 386 7.64 3.89 -39.43
CA PRO A 386 6.55 3.37 -40.25
C PRO A 386 6.47 4.12 -41.59
N ASN A 387 6.11 3.38 -42.64
CA ASN A 387 5.98 3.87 -44.02
C ASN A 387 7.27 4.38 -44.70
N TYR A 388 8.44 4.30 -44.06
CA TYR A 388 9.70 4.75 -44.66
C TYR A 388 9.91 4.14 -46.06
N PRO A 389 10.26 4.92 -47.10
CA PRO A 389 10.68 6.33 -47.07
C PRO A 389 9.55 7.37 -47.25
N ASN A 390 8.29 6.93 -47.21
CA ASN A 390 7.11 7.79 -47.29
C ASN A 390 6.79 8.44 -45.93
N LEU A 391 5.75 9.29 -45.92
CA LEU A 391 5.35 10.04 -44.73
C LEU A 391 4.99 9.12 -43.55
N TYR A 392 5.63 9.35 -42.41
CA TYR A 392 5.30 8.64 -41.17
C TYR A 392 3.94 9.11 -40.60
N PRO A 393 3.26 8.29 -39.79
CA PRO A 393 1.96 8.64 -39.22
C PRO A 393 2.09 9.58 -38.01
N HIS A 394 1.06 10.39 -37.78
CA HIS A 394 0.93 11.26 -36.61
C HIS A 394 0.55 10.49 -35.34
N ASN A 395 0.86 11.06 -34.17
CA ASN A 395 0.56 10.52 -32.84
C ASN A 395 1.08 9.08 -32.64
N ARG A 396 2.28 8.79 -33.15
CA ARG A 396 2.88 7.45 -33.07
C ARG A 396 4.06 7.44 -32.11
N VAL A 397 4.15 6.35 -31.35
CA VAL A 397 5.32 6.05 -30.51
C VAL A 397 5.77 4.62 -30.84
N CYS A 398 6.98 4.49 -31.37
CA CYS A 398 7.61 3.22 -31.69
C CYS A 398 8.80 3.02 -30.73
N GLU A 399 8.94 1.83 -30.15
CA GLU A 399 10.03 1.50 -29.23
C GLU A 399 10.76 0.23 -29.71
N TRP A 400 12.05 0.37 -30.04
CA TRP A 400 12.92 -0.77 -30.32
C TRP A 400 13.85 -1.04 -29.14
N ARG A 401 13.88 -2.29 -28.67
CA ARG A 401 14.71 -2.76 -27.57
C ARG A 401 15.78 -3.68 -28.14
N VAL A 402 16.97 -3.14 -28.37
CA VAL A 402 18.09 -3.85 -28.99
C VAL A 402 18.92 -4.52 -27.91
N THR A 403 19.09 -5.84 -28.05
CA THR A 403 19.99 -6.65 -27.23
C THR A 403 20.94 -7.40 -28.14
N VAL A 404 22.24 -7.14 -28.02
CA VAL A 404 23.29 -7.87 -28.75
C VAL A 404 23.98 -8.88 -27.81
N PRO A 405 24.82 -9.79 -28.32
CA PRO A 405 25.55 -10.72 -27.46
C PRO A 405 26.34 -10.01 -26.34
N VAL A 406 26.36 -10.62 -25.16
CA VAL A 406 27.12 -10.13 -23.99
C VAL A 406 28.60 -9.99 -24.35
N GLY A 407 29.24 -8.91 -23.91
CA GLY A 407 30.62 -8.56 -24.28
C GLY A 407 30.75 -7.71 -25.55
N ARG A 408 29.64 -7.46 -26.26
CA ARG A 408 29.57 -6.50 -27.36
C ARG A 408 28.73 -5.30 -26.96
N ARG A 409 28.94 -4.15 -27.61
CA ARG A 409 28.05 -2.99 -27.51
C ARG A 409 27.22 -2.79 -28.77
N VAL A 410 26.09 -2.13 -28.63
CA VAL A 410 25.25 -1.70 -29.75
C VAL A 410 25.85 -0.40 -30.32
N THR A 411 26.20 -0.43 -31.60
CA THR A 411 26.50 0.77 -32.39
C THR A 411 25.36 1.01 -33.36
N LEU A 412 24.57 2.06 -33.13
CA LEU A 412 23.46 2.50 -33.98
C LEU A 412 23.96 3.56 -34.96
N THR A 413 23.84 3.30 -36.25
CA THR A 413 24.21 4.20 -37.35
C THR A 413 22.95 4.73 -38.01
N ILE A 414 22.76 6.05 -38.01
CA ILE A 414 21.67 6.73 -38.73
C ILE A 414 22.02 6.78 -40.21
N ASN A 415 21.21 6.14 -41.07
CA ASN A 415 21.46 6.04 -42.50
C ASN A 415 20.74 7.12 -43.31
N ASP A 416 19.47 7.37 -42.97
CA ASP A 416 18.64 8.47 -43.48
C ASP A 416 17.71 8.91 -42.34
N MET A 417 17.51 10.21 -42.17
CA MET A 417 16.59 10.74 -41.16
C MET A 417 16.11 12.09 -41.64
N ARG A 418 14.80 12.17 -41.92
CA ARG A 418 14.05 13.32 -42.39
C ARG A 418 12.76 13.37 -41.58
N ILE A 419 12.83 13.92 -40.38
CA ILE A 419 11.67 14.11 -39.51
C ILE A 419 11.47 15.60 -39.23
N GLN A 420 10.35 15.99 -38.61
CA GLN A 420 10.08 17.40 -38.34
C GLN A 420 11.26 18.06 -37.59
N ASP A 421 11.70 19.21 -38.07
CA ASP A 421 12.83 19.96 -37.52
C ASP A 421 12.34 21.07 -36.57
N GLU A 422 12.89 21.09 -35.35
CA GLU A 422 12.61 22.10 -34.34
C GLU A 422 13.81 22.27 -33.40
N GLN A 423 14.06 23.50 -32.96
CA GLN A 423 15.19 23.88 -32.09
C GLN A 423 15.32 23.07 -30.78
N SER A 424 14.23 22.47 -30.28
CA SER A 424 14.22 21.65 -29.05
C SER A 424 13.84 20.18 -29.25
N CYS A 425 13.56 19.75 -30.49
CA CYS A 425 13.10 18.40 -30.82
C CYS A 425 11.93 17.92 -29.95
N ASN A 426 10.90 18.74 -29.69
CA ASN A 426 9.84 18.37 -28.74
C ASN A 426 8.59 17.78 -29.39
N HIS A 427 8.41 17.99 -30.70
CA HIS A 427 7.31 17.43 -31.48
C HIS A 427 7.66 16.01 -31.95
N ASP A 428 8.36 15.89 -33.09
CA ASP A 428 8.82 14.61 -33.61
C ASP A 428 10.30 14.38 -33.30
N TYR A 429 10.64 13.23 -32.73
CA TYR A 429 12.02 12.94 -32.35
C TYR A 429 12.34 11.45 -32.29
N VAL A 430 13.64 11.14 -32.39
CA VAL A 430 14.23 9.84 -32.07
C VAL A 430 15.12 9.98 -30.83
N GLU A 431 14.77 9.32 -29.74
CA GLU A 431 15.59 9.23 -28.53
C GLU A 431 16.31 7.89 -28.43
N VAL A 432 17.59 7.94 -28.07
CA VAL A 432 18.43 6.76 -27.90
C VAL A 432 18.90 6.69 -26.45
N TYR A 433 18.64 5.55 -25.80
CA TYR A 433 18.94 5.30 -24.40
C TYR A 433 19.98 4.19 -24.25
N ASN A 434 20.89 4.38 -23.29
CA ASN A 434 21.96 3.45 -22.95
C ASN A 434 21.43 2.33 -22.03
N GLY A 435 20.63 1.41 -22.57
CA GLY A 435 20.00 0.33 -21.82
C GLY A 435 18.50 0.21 -22.10
N LEU A 436 17.87 -0.85 -21.56
CA LEU A 436 16.44 -1.14 -21.79
C LEU A 436 15.51 -0.52 -20.75
N ARG A 437 16.03 -0.17 -19.57
CA ARG A 437 15.22 0.33 -18.45
C ARG A 437 14.69 1.74 -18.74
N TYR A 438 13.54 2.07 -18.16
CA TYR A 438 12.94 3.41 -18.30
C TYR A 438 13.88 4.52 -17.79
N ASN A 439 14.65 4.25 -16.73
CA ASN A 439 15.62 5.17 -16.14
C ASN A 439 17.04 5.06 -16.73
N SER A 440 17.23 4.37 -17.86
CA SER A 440 18.53 4.29 -18.51
C SER A 440 19.02 5.69 -18.94
N PRO A 441 20.33 5.99 -18.89
CA PRO A 441 20.85 7.27 -19.35
C PRO A 441 20.49 7.54 -20.82
N ARG A 442 20.04 8.76 -21.14
CA ARG A 442 19.80 9.16 -22.55
C ARG A 442 21.13 9.48 -23.21
N LEU A 443 21.42 8.80 -24.32
CA LEU A 443 22.60 9.05 -25.15
C LEU A 443 22.36 10.26 -26.05
N GLU A 444 21.27 10.24 -26.81
CA GLU A 444 20.98 11.26 -27.82
C GLU A 444 19.47 11.51 -27.96
N LYS A 445 19.12 12.73 -28.41
CA LYS A 445 17.77 13.11 -28.86
C LYS A 445 17.89 13.82 -30.20
N LEU A 446 17.35 13.20 -31.25
CA LEU A 446 17.56 13.58 -32.65
C LEU A 446 16.24 14.04 -33.29
N CYS A 447 16.28 15.11 -34.08
CA CYS A 447 15.18 15.55 -34.96
C CYS A 447 15.72 16.25 -36.21
N GLY A 448 14.84 16.60 -37.15
CA GLY A 448 15.21 17.22 -38.41
C GLY A 448 15.99 16.30 -39.36
N ASP A 449 16.90 16.89 -40.13
CA ASP A 449 17.79 16.20 -41.07
C ASP A 449 19.14 15.86 -40.39
N VAL A 450 19.36 14.58 -40.08
CA VAL A 450 20.62 14.11 -39.47
C VAL A 450 21.57 13.59 -40.55
N SER A 451 22.86 13.93 -40.44
CA SER A 451 23.87 13.49 -41.41
C SER A 451 23.98 11.96 -41.48
N PRO A 452 23.87 11.34 -42.68
CA PRO A 452 24.10 9.92 -42.87
C PRO A 452 25.47 9.48 -42.33
N GLY A 453 25.49 8.40 -41.54
CA GLY A 453 26.69 7.88 -40.89
C GLY A 453 26.91 8.35 -39.45
N THR A 454 25.98 9.11 -38.87
CA THR A 454 26.03 9.47 -37.44
C THR A 454 25.90 8.22 -36.58
N GLU A 455 26.83 7.99 -35.65
CA GLU A 455 26.88 6.81 -34.78
C GLU A 455 26.57 7.15 -33.32
N VAL A 456 25.70 6.34 -32.70
CA VAL A 456 25.42 6.37 -31.25
C VAL A 456 25.79 5.00 -30.67
N ARG A 457 26.55 4.99 -29.57
CA ARG A 457 27.16 3.77 -29.00
C ARG A 457 26.72 3.55 -27.56
N SER A 458 26.26 2.34 -27.24
CA SER A 458 25.97 1.94 -25.86
C SER A 458 27.24 1.58 -25.08
N SER A 459 27.13 1.53 -23.75
CA SER A 459 28.21 1.07 -22.86
C SER A 459 28.30 -0.46 -22.83
N GLY A 460 27.13 -1.11 -22.73
CA GLY A 460 26.96 -2.56 -22.67
C GLY A 460 26.19 -3.09 -23.88
N ASN A 461 25.62 -4.28 -23.75
CA ASN A 461 25.00 -5.01 -24.85
C ASN A 461 23.53 -4.64 -25.13
N THR A 462 23.02 -3.59 -24.49
CA THR A 462 21.62 -3.17 -24.61
C THR A 462 21.49 -1.70 -24.99
N MET A 463 20.47 -1.39 -25.81
CA MET A 463 20.12 -0.04 -26.23
C MET A 463 18.62 0.03 -26.52
N ARG A 464 17.97 1.12 -26.09
CA ARG A 464 16.56 1.38 -26.40
C ARG A 464 16.43 2.60 -27.30
N VAL A 465 15.67 2.49 -28.38
CA VAL A 465 15.43 3.56 -29.35
C VAL A 465 13.94 3.86 -29.38
N ILE A 466 13.55 5.11 -29.16
CA ILE A 466 12.16 5.56 -29.16
C ILE A 466 11.98 6.56 -30.29
N PHE A 467 11.01 6.33 -31.18
CA PHE A 467 10.56 7.31 -32.16
C PHE A 467 9.16 7.78 -31.75
N ALA A 468 8.99 9.08 -31.51
CA ALA A 468 7.72 9.68 -31.13
C ALA A 468 7.33 10.78 -32.12
N THR A 469 6.05 10.85 -32.49
CA THR A 469 5.48 11.86 -33.38
C THR A 469 4.25 12.54 -32.77
N ASP A 470 4.04 13.80 -33.12
CA ASP A 470 2.89 14.58 -32.69
C ASP A 470 1.68 14.48 -33.66
N GLY A 471 0.62 15.23 -33.40
CA GLY A 471 -0.62 15.22 -34.17
C GLY A 471 -0.60 15.93 -35.53
N SER A 472 0.53 16.48 -35.96
CA SER A 472 0.65 17.37 -37.11
C SER A 472 2.04 17.31 -37.76
N VAL A 473 2.16 17.65 -39.06
CA VAL A 473 3.44 17.63 -39.79
C VAL A 473 4.09 16.23 -39.87
N SER A 474 4.32 15.76 -41.09
CA SER A 474 5.01 14.48 -41.31
C SER A 474 6.02 14.63 -42.42
N SER A 475 7.05 13.79 -42.39
CA SER A 475 8.16 13.81 -43.35
C SER A 475 8.60 12.38 -43.68
N GLY A 476 9.67 12.21 -44.46
CA GLY A 476 10.11 10.92 -45.01
C GLY A 476 10.54 9.86 -44.00
N GLY A 477 10.63 10.20 -42.72
CA GLY A 477 10.91 9.27 -41.64
C GLY A 477 12.40 9.04 -41.42
N PHE A 478 12.77 7.91 -40.81
CA PHE A 478 14.17 7.55 -40.61
C PHE A 478 14.43 6.08 -40.88
N ARG A 479 15.67 5.77 -41.21
CA ARG A 479 16.22 4.43 -41.31
C ARG A 479 17.60 4.40 -40.65
N ALA A 480 17.78 3.50 -39.71
CA ALA A 480 19.03 3.27 -39.00
C ALA A 480 19.39 1.78 -39.02
N THR A 481 20.67 1.50 -38.92
CA THR A 481 21.21 0.13 -38.77
C THR A 481 21.96 0.04 -37.47
N TYR A 482 21.88 -1.10 -36.79
CA TYR A 482 22.68 -1.34 -35.60
C TYR A 482 23.59 -2.55 -35.80
N THR A 483 24.76 -2.55 -35.14
CA THR A 483 25.74 -3.65 -35.19
C THR A 483 26.38 -3.90 -33.81
N SER A 484 26.93 -5.11 -33.62
CA SER A 484 27.65 -5.56 -32.42
C SER A 484 29.17 -5.71 -32.62
N MET A 485 29.74 -5.03 -33.61
CA MET A 485 31.15 -5.22 -34.01
C MET A 485 32.15 -4.73 -32.95
N ASP A 486 31.76 -3.75 -32.16
CA ASP A 486 32.59 -3.17 -31.10
C ASP A 486 32.44 -3.94 -29.78
N GLU A 487 33.54 -4.08 -29.05
CA GLU A 487 33.53 -4.65 -27.70
C GLU A 487 32.79 -3.73 -26.72
N SER A 488 32.13 -4.31 -25.72
CA SER A 488 31.49 -3.54 -24.65
C SER A 488 32.53 -2.81 -23.81
N VAL A 489 32.19 -1.59 -23.38
CA VAL A 489 33.06 -0.77 -22.51
C VAL A 489 33.03 -1.32 -21.08
N CYS A 490 31.90 -1.91 -20.70
CA CYS A 490 31.67 -2.57 -19.43
C CYS A 490 30.48 -3.53 -19.53
N GLY A 491 30.29 -4.28 -18.44
CA GLY A 491 29.23 -5.24 -18.31
C GLY A 491 29.53 -6.53 -19.06
N ASN A 492 29.56 -7.62 -18.30
CA ASN A 492 29.85 -8.99 -18.75
C ASN A 492 29.39 -9.99 -17.69
N ASN A 493 29.25 -11.25 -18.10
CA ASN A 493 29.06 -12.35 -17.15
C ASN A 493 30.39 -12.70 -16.50
N LEU A 494 30.46 -12.55 -15.17
CA LEU A 494 31.62 -12.83 -14.35
C LEU A 494 31.53 -14.28 -13.86
N MET A 495 32.03 -15.21 -14.68
CA MET A 495 31.91 -16.67 -14.49
C MET A 495 33.18 -17.35 -13.96
N ASP A 496 34.25 -16.61 -13.64
CA ASP A 496 35.48 -17.21 -13.09
C ASP A 496 35.20 -17.86 -11.74
N SER A 497 35.32 -19.19 -11.67
CA SER A 497 35.02 -20.01 -10.50
C SER A 497 35.96 -19.81 -9.32
N THR A 498 37.08 -19.10 -9.51
CA THR A 498 38.02 -18.72 -8.45
C THR A 498 37.79 -17.31 -7.90
N GLY A 499 36.78 -16.60 -8.44
CA GLY A 499 36.56 -15.19 -8.19
C GLY A 499 37.32 -14.29 -9.17
N GLY A 500 37.05 -12.99 -9.13
CA GLY A 500 37.62 -12.05 -10.08
C GLY A 500 37.47 -10.61 -9.63
N ASN A 501 37.99 -9.69 -10.46
CA ASN A 501 37.87 -8.25 -10.22
C ASN A 501 36.94 -7.62 -11.27
N PHE A 502 36.20 -6.60 -10.87
CA PHE A 502 35.44 -5.73 -11.75
C PHE A 502 35.54 -4.29 -11.28
N SER A 503 35.63 -3.36 -12.23
CA SER A 503 35.85 -1.94 -11.97
C SER A 503 35.02 -1.09 -12.91
N SER A 504 34.87 0.20 -12.58
CA SER A 504 34.29 1.17 -13.50
C SER A 504 35.14 1.28 -14.79
N PRO A 505 34.52 1.56 -15.95
CA PRO A 505 35.23 1.82 -17.20
C PRO A 505 36.43 2.75 -17.07
N GLY A 506 37.57 2.34 -17.64
CA GLY A 506 38.78 3.17 -17.67
C GLY A 506 39.48 3.37 -16.32
N PHE A 507 39.10 2.60 -15.28
CA PHE A 507 39.66 2.76 -13.95
C PHE A 507 41.19 2.57 -13.92
N ASN A 508 41.92 3.65 -13.61
CA ASN A 508 43.37 3.64 -13.44
C ASN A 508 43.84 4.50 -12.25
N ARG A 509 42.92 4.91 -11.37
CA ARG A 509 43.13 5.81 -10.23
C ARG A 509 43.53 7.25 -10.57
N VAL A 510 43.59 7.61 -11.86
CA VAL A 510 44.03 8.93 -12.33
C VAL A 510 42.94 9.62 -13.16
N ASN A 511 42.35 8.89 -14.11
CA ASN A 511 41.30 9.38 -14.99
C ASN A 511 39.93 9.11 -14.39
N ASN A 512 39.00 10.01 -14.68
CA ASN A 512 37.60 9.82 -14.31
C ASN A 512 36.91 8.85 -15.28
N TYR A 513 35.84 8.19 -14.82
CA TYR A 513 34.94 7.44 -15.71
C TYR A 513 34.12 8.42 -16.56
N THR A 514 33.61 7.95 -17.70
CA THR A 514 32.79 8.77 -18.60
C THR A 514 31.36 8.93 -18.10
N SER A 515 30.72 10.05 -18.42
CA SER A 515 29.29 10.29 -18.22
C SER A 515 28.38 9.34 -19.03
N ASN A 516 27.11 9.22 -18.60
CA ASN A 516 26.04 8.42 -19.23
C ASN A 516 26.32 6.91 -19.41
N LEU A 517 27.14 6.31 -18.55
CA LEU A 517 27.43 4.87 -18.55
C LEU A 517 26.24 4.06 -18.03
N ASN A 518 26.08 2.86 -18.60
CA ASN A 518 25.13 1.85 -18.13
C ASN A 518 25.78 0.47 -18.20
N CYS A 519 26.37 0.05 -17.09
CA CYS A 519 27.16 -1.17 -17.01
C CYS A 519 26.44 -2.21 -16.15
N GLU A 520 26.22 -3.41 -16.69
CA GLU A 520 25.58 -4.51 -15.98
C GLU A 520 26.47 -5.75 -15.95
N TRP A 521 26.76 -6.26 -14.75
CA TRP A 521 27.48 -7.52 -14.56
C TRP A 521 26.60 -8.54 -13.86
N ILE A 522 26.81 -9.80 -14.18
CA ILE A 522 26.20 -10.93 -13.49
C ILE A 522 27.31 -11.77 -12.87
N ILE A 523 27.31 -11.89 -11.54
CA ILE A 523 28.20 -12.80 -10.81
C ILE A 523 27.45 -14.10 -10.57
N GLN A 524 27.98 -15.21 -11.08
CA GLN A 524 27.40 -16.55 -10.88
C GLN A 524 28.26 -17.36 -9.93
N ASN A 525 27.65 -17.85 -8.85
CA ASN A 525 28.28 -18.75 -7.91
C ASN A 525 28.22 -20.19 -8.44
N PRO A 526 29.38 -20.83 -8.72
CA PRO A 526 29.41 -22.19 -9.24
C PRO A 526 28.93 -23.25 -8.23
N ASN A 527 28.89 -22.93 -6.93
CA ASN A 527 28.55 -23.87 -5.85
C ASN A 527 27.35 -23.36 -5.03
N MET A 528 26.13 -23.55 -5.54
CA MET A 528 24.91 -22.93 -5.00
C MET A 528 24.51 -23.38 -3.59
N ASP A 529 24.87 -24.61 -3.19
CA ASP A 529 24.36 -25.24 -1.96
C ASP A 529 25.27 -25.08 -0.74
N ASN A 530 26.56 -24.77 -0.94
CA ASN A 530 27.54 -24.71 0.15
C ASN A 530 28.58 -23.58 0.00
N SER A 531 28.23 -22.52 -0.74
CA SER A 531 29.11 -21.37 -0.95
C SER A 531 28.30 -20.09 -1.00
N SER A 532 28.93 -18.98 -0.61
CA SER A 532 28.38 -17.62 -0.71
C SER A 532 29.26 -16.77 -1.60
N ILE A 533 28.68 -15.74 -2.20
CA ILE A 533 29.40 -14.69 -2.94
C ILE A 533 29.84 -13.64 -1.94
N TYR A 534 31.15 -13.38 -1.86
CA TYR A 534 31.72 -12.28 -1.09
C TYR A 534 32.23 -11.18 -2.02
N ILE A 535 31.74 -9.96 -1.84
CA ILE A 535 32.15 -8.78 -2.61
C ILE A 535 32.84 -7.77 -1.69
N SER A 536 34.01 -7.30 -2.12
CA SER A 536 34.81 -6.31 -1.41
C SER A 536 35.31 -5.21 -2.34
N PHE A 537 35.45 -4.00 -1.82
CA PHE A 537 35.94 -2.85 -2.59
C PHE A 537 37.34 -2.45 -2.12
N SER A 538 38.28 -2.35 -3.05
CA SER A 538 39.63 -1.83 -2.79
C SER A 538 39.67 -0.30 -2.93
N TYR A 539 38.77 0.25 -3.75
CA TYR A 539 38.67 1.68 -4.04
C TYR A 539 37.24 2.05 -4.44
N LEU A 540 36.76 3.21 -4.00
CA LEU A 540 35.43 3.72 -4.33
C LEU A 540 35.43 5.25 -4.28
N ARG A 541 35.19 5.88 -5.43
CA ARG A 541 34.93 7.31 -5.58
C ARG A 541 33.93 7.53 -6.71
N LEU A 542 32.68 7.64 -6.33
CA LEU A 542 31.57 8.02 -7.21
C LEU A 542 31.08 9.41 -6.82
N GLU A 543 30.30 10.04 -7.70
CA GLU A 543 29.59 11.27 -7.36
C GLU A 543 28.80 11.08 -6.05
N SER A 544 28.97 12.02 -5.12
CA SER A 544 28.29 11.96 -3.83
C SER A 544 26.94 12.64 -3.94
N HIS A 545 25.86 11.87 -3.82
CA HIS A 545 24.50 12.39 -3.73
C HIS A 545 23.82 11.83 -2.48
N GLN A 546 22.99 12.62 -1.80
CA GLN A 546 22.39 12.25 -0.51
C GLN A 546 21.61 10.92 -0.58
N ASN A 547 21.01 10.63 -1.75
CA ASN A 547 20.23 9.41 -2.02
C ASN A 547 20.82 8.54 -3.16
N CYS A 548 22.09 8.75 -3.54
CA CYS A 548 22.77 7.98 -4.62
C CYS A 548 22.01 7.91 -5.96
N GLN A 549 21.34 8.98 -6.38
CA GLN A 549 20.52 9.02 -7.60
C GLN A 549 21.30 9.39 -8.86
N ASN A 550 22.46 10.01 -8.69
CA ASN A 550 23.33 10.43 -9.78
C ASN A 550 24.19 9.25 -10.24
N ASP A 551 25.45 9.20 -9.80
CA ASP A 551 26.33 8.09 -10.09
C ASP A 551 26.32 7.07 -8.96
N PHE A 552 25.98 5.83 -9.28
CA PHE A 552 25.81 4.79 -8.28
C PHE A 552 26.14 3.40 -8.79
N LEU A 553 26.54 2.54 -7.85
CA LEU A 553 26.67 1.11 -8.02
C LEU A 553 25.58 0.40 -7.20
N GLU A 554 24.73 -0.35 -7.86
CA GLU A 554 23.61 -1.10 -7.29
C GLU A 554 23.86 -2.60 -7.38
N LEU A 555 23.50 -3.34 -6.33
CA LEU A 555 23.58 -4.80 -6.29
C LEU A 555 22.21 -5.40 -5.96
N ARG A 556 21.76 -6.40 -6.71
CA ARG A 556 20.48 -7.11 -6.52
C ARG A 556 20.67 -8.62 -6.52
N LEU A 557 19.78 -9.31 -5.81
CA LEU A 557 19.75 -10.77 -5.78
C LEU A 557 19.25 -11.32 -7.12
N GLY A 558 19.97 -12.25 -7.73
CA GLY A 558 19.55 -12.86 -9.00
C GLY A 558 19.75 -11.93 -10.18
N ASP A 559 18.71 -11.22 -10.58
CA ASP A 559 18.67 -10.40 -11.78
C ASP A 559 18.29 -8.94 -11.48
N SER A 560 17.95 -8.24 -12.55
CA SER A 560 17.63 -6.83 -12.58
C SER A 560 16.35 -6.50 -11.76
N ASP A 561 15.39 -7.42 -11.67
CA ASP A 561 14.13 -7.26 -10.92
C ASP A 561 14.23 -7.81 -9.49
N GLY A 562 15.39 -8.37 -9.14
CA GLY A 562 15.69 -8.92 -7.83
C GLY A 562 15.67 -7.93 -6.67
N GLU A 563 15.61 -8.47 -5.46
CA GLU A 563 15.61 -7.67 -4.23
C GLU A 563 16.92 -6.88 -4.08
N LEU A 564 16.81 -5.61 -3.71
CA LEU A 564 17.95 -4.69 -3.54
C LEU A 564 18.80 -5.12 -2.34
N ILE A 565 20.08 -5.44 -2.60
CA ILE A 565 21.08 -5.76 -1.59
C ILE A 565 21.64 -4.46 -1.02
N THR A 566 22.13 -3.59 -1.89
CA THR A 566 22.69 -2.29 -1.51
C THR A 566 22.86 -1.39 -2.74
N ARG A 567 22.89 -0.08 -2.51
CA ARG A 567 23.22 0.95 -3.50
C ARG A 567 24.28 1.88 -2.92
N ILE A 568 25.35 2.09 -3.66
CA ILE A 568 26.59 2.70 -3.18
C ILE A 568 26.92 3.91 -4.07
N CYS A 569 27.22 5.04 -3.45
CA CYS A 569 27.74 6.25 -4.10
C CYS A 569 28.71 7.00 -3.17
N GLY A 570 29.30 8.09 -3.64
CA GLY A 570 30.27 8.86 -2.87
C GLY A 570 31.62 8.16 -2.69
N ARG A 571 32.30 8.45 -1.57
CA ARG A 571 33.71 8.07 -1.34
C ARG A 571 33.93 7.04 -0.23
N SER A 572 32.85 6.56 0.38
CA SER A 572 32.91 5.71 1.58
C SER A 572 32.71 4.25 1.19
N ILE A 573 33.76 3.44 1.32
CA ILE A 573 33.65 1.99 1.13
C ILE A 573 32.69 1.41 2.19
N PRO A 574 31.78 0.47 1.84
CA PRO A 574 30.90 -0.18 2.81
C PRO A 574 31.68 -0.76 4.00
N SER A 575 31.26 -0.41 5.22
CA SER A 575 31.94 -0.82 6.46
C SER A 575 31.58 -2.24 6.92
N TYR A 576 30.70 -2.93 6.21
CA TYR A 576 30.25 -4.29 6.48
C TYR A 576 30.57 -5.20 5.28
N PRO A 577 30.90 -6.48 5.51
CA PRO A 577 31.17 -7.41 4.42
C PRO A 577 29.88 -7.74 3.65
N ILE A 578 29.93 -7.63 2.32
CA ILE A 578 28.81 -8.00 1.44
C ILE A 578 28.95 -9.50 1.14
N VAL A 579 28.25 -10.33 1.93
CA VAL A 579 28.21 -11.79 1.78
C VAL A 579 26.81 -12.20 1.40
N ILE A 580 26.66 -12.92 0.29
CA ILE A 580 25.38 -13.19 -0.36
C ILE A 580 25.24 -14.69 -0.63
N ALA A 581 24.16 -15.30 -0.14
CA ALA A 581 23.93 -16.75 -0.24
C ALA A 581 23.38 -17.21 -1.61
N THR A 582 22.88 -16.28 -2.43
CA THR A 582 22.19 -16.63 -3.68
C THR A 582 23.15 -17.09 -4.77
N PRO A 583 22.67 -17.91 -5.72
CA PRO A 583 23.49 -18.43 -6.81
C PRO A 583 23.92 -17.36 -7.82
N GLN A 584 23.21 -16.23 -7.85
CA GLN A 584 23.47 -15.16 -8.80
C GLN A 584 23.27 -13.80 -8.14
N VAL A 585 24.09 -12.83 -8.53
CA VAL A 585 24.00 -11.41 -8.15
C VAL A 585 24.12 -10.54 -9.39
N TRP A 586 23.18 -9.63 -9.56
CA TRP A 586 23.21 -8.61 -10.61
C TRP A 586 23.82 -7.32 -10.04
N VAL A 587 24.76 -6.76 -10.77
CA VAL A 587 25.52 -5.55 -10.39
C VAL A 587 25.34 -4.51 -11.48
N HIS A 588 24.95 -3.29 -11.11
CA HIS A 588 24.58 -2.23 -12.04
C HIS A 588 25.27 -0.93 -11.69
N PHE A 589 26.11 -0.42 -12.59
CA PHE A 589 26.77 0.87 -12.46
C PHE A 589 26.20 1.84 -13.49
N VAL A 590 25.65 2.96 -13.01
CA VAL A 590 25.03 3.99 -13.84
C VAL A 590 25.67 5.33 -13.55
N THR A 591 25.92 6.11 -14.60
CA THR A 591 26.40 7.50 -14.47
C THR A 591 25.50 8.47 -15.23
N ASN A 592 25.44 9.72 -14.79
CA ASN A 592 24.64 10.78 -15.42
C ASN A 592 25.50 11.66 -16.36
N SER A 593 24.92 12.75 -16.87
CA SER A 593 25.57 13.71 -17.77
C SER A 593 26.32 14.86 -17.08
N GLN A 594 26.40 14.85 -15.75
CA GLN A 594 26.82 16.01 -14.96
C GLN A 594 28.28 15.90 -14.50
N VAL A 595 28.56 15.06 -13.49
CA VAL A 595 29.82 15.07 -12.74
C VAL A 595 30.50 13.71 -12.79
N GLU A 596 31.73 13.67 -13.27
CA GLU A 596 32.57 12.47 -13.30
C GLU A 596 33.54 12.42 -12.09
N ASP A 597 33.87 11.23 -11.57
CA ASP A 597 34.91 11.00 -10.53
C ASP A 597 35.76 9.76 -10.89
N LEU A 598 36.69 9.34 -10.03
CA LEU A 598 37.73 8.34 -10.31
C LEU A 598 37.21 6.88 -10.40
N GLY A 599 35.98 6.61 -9.99
CA GLY A 599 35.35 5.30 -10.13
C GLY A 599 35.62 4.32 -8.99
N PHE A 600 35.49 3.03 -9.26
CA PHE A 600 35.60 1.97 -8.25
C PHE A 600 36.39 0.75 -8.74
N ASP A 601 36.96 0.01 -7.78
CA ASP A 601 37.62 -1.27 -7.99
C ASP A 601 37.14 -2.27 -6.94
N ALA A 602 36.49 -3.33 -7.42
CA ALA A 602 35.83 -4.35 -6.60
C ALA A 602 36.34 -5.75 -6.95
N ARG A 603 36.36 -6.63 -5.94
CA ARG A 603 36.74 -8.03 -6.06
C ARG A 603 35.62 -8.91 -5.51
N TYR A 604 35.22 -9.91 -6.28
CA TYR A 604 34.32 -10.97 -5.85
C TYR A 604 35.07 -12.29 -5.67
N THR A 605 34.69 -13.07 -4.66
CA THR A 605 35.23 -14.41 -4.37
C THR A 605 34.12 -15.30 -3.83
N PHE A 606 34.28 -16.62 -3.95
CA PHE A 606 33.33 -17.59 -3.40
C PHE A 606 33.86 -18.20 -2.10
N THR A 607 33.01 -18.31 -1.10
CA THR A 607 33.36 -18.79 0.24
C THR A 607 33.26 -20.31 0.32
N ASP A 608 33.92 -20.94 1.28
CA ASP A 608 33.88 -22.40 1.49
C ASP A 608 32.66 -22.87 2.32
N CYS A 609 31.68 -21.98 2.51
CA CYS A 609 30.53 -22.14 3.38
C CYS A 609 29.36 -21.26 2.93
N GLY A 610 28.14 -21.66 3.27
CA GLY A 610 26.93 -20.87 3.01
C GLY A 610 25.96 -21.56 2.06
N GLY A 611 25.31 -20.78 1.20
CA GLY A 611 24.43 -21.28 0.13
C GLY A 611 22.95 -21.28 0.48
N VAL A 612 22.14 -21.75 -0.47
CA VAL A 612 20.67 -21.82 -0.34
C VAL A 612 20.26 -23.15 0.32
N GLN A 613 19.30 -23.09 1.23
CA GLN A 613 18.77 -24.24 1.97
C GLN A 613 17.24 -24.26 1.80
N THR A 614 16.73 -25.24 1.04
CA THR A 614 15.29 -25.41 0.77
C THR A 614 14.78 -26.74 1.30
N GLY A 615 13.54 -26.79 1.78
CA GLY A 615 12.89 -28.02 2.26
C GLY A 615 12.12 -27.84 3.57
N GLU A 616 11.72 -28.94 4.20
CA GLU A 616 11.01 -28.93 5.49
C GLU A 616 11.94 -28.85 6.72
N GLY A 617 13.24 -28.92 6.49
CA GLY A 617 14.26 -28.77 7.52
C GLY A 617 15.66 -29.05 7.00
N GLY A 618 16.67 -28.69 7.80
CA GLY A 618 18.07 -28.85 7.43
C GLY A 618 19.03 -28.45 8.54
N ILE A 619 20.31 -28.38 8.20
CA ILE A 619 21.41 -28.12 9.15
C ILE A 619 22.32 -27.05 8.57
N ILE A 620 22.70 -26.07 9.39
CA ILE A 620 23.76 -25.10 9.08
C ILE A 620 24.83 -25.14 10.17
N THR A 621 26.10 -25.06 9.78
CA THR A 621 27.24 -25.12 10.71
C THR A 621 28.30 -24.10 10.32
N SER A 622 29.05 -23.62 11.30
CA SER A 622 30.25 -22.84 11.04
C SER A 622 31.31 -23.69 10.31
N PRO A 623 32.19 -23.07 9.50
CA PRO A 623 33.27 -23.79 8.83
C PRO A 623 34.11 -24.63 9.80
N ASN A 624 34.44 -25.86 9.39
CA ASN A 624 35.22 -26.86 10.16
C ASN A 624 34.58 -27.41 11.44
N TYR A 625 33.35 -27.02 11.81
CA TYR A 625 32.67 -27.59 12.98
C TYR A 625 32.70 -29.13 12.93
N PRO A 626 33.08 -29.83 14.02
CA PRO A 626 33.24 -29.36 15.40
C PRO A 626 34.63 -28.77 15.76
N ALA A 627 35.58 -28.70 14.82
CA ALA A 627 36.85 -28.00 15.04
C ALA A 627 36.65 -26.47 14.98
N PRO A 628 37.58 -25.67 15.54
CA PRO A 628 37.45 -24.22 15.50
C PRO A 628 37.32 -23.67 14.08
N TYR A 629 36.47 -22.66 13.91
CA TYR A 629 36.30 -21.99 12.62
C TYR A 629 37.57 -21.21 12.23
N ARG A 630 37.70 -20.91 10.93
CA ARG A 630 38.83 -20.14 10.42
C ARG A 630 38.65 -18.65 10.67
N GLY A 631 39.75 -17.93 10.85
CA GLY A 631 39.75 -16.47 10.82
C GLY A 631 39.32 -15.96 9.44
N LEU A 632 38.66 -14.81 9.42
CA LEU A 632 38.12 -14.17 8.21
C LEU A 632 37.08 -15.03 7.46
N SER A 633 36.35 -15.90 8.16
CA SER A 633 35.21 -16.62 7.61
C SER A 633 34.09 -15.63 7.26
N ARG A 634 33.49 -15.81 6.08
CA ARG A 634 32.44 -14.96 5.51
C ARG A 634 31.34 -15.83 4.93
N CYS A 635 30.46 -16.39 5.76
CA CYS A 635 29.43 -17.33 5.32
C CYS A 635 28.05 -16.66 5.31
N SER A 636 27.21 -16.98 4.33
CA SER A 636 25.80 -16.61 4.33
C SER A 636 24.95 -17.79 3.90
N TRP A 637 23.89 -18.07 4.66
CA TRP A 637 22.87 -19.06 4.30
C TRP A 637 21.53 -18.37 4.04
N LEU A 638 20.85 -18.77 2.98
CA LEU A 638 19.45 -18.41 2.73
C LEU A 638 18.60 -19.65 2.97
N ILE A 639 17.78 -19.63 4.02
CA ILE A 639 16.83 -20.69 4.32
C ILE A 639 15.47 -20.31 3.73
N GLU A 640 14.90 -21.17 2.90
CA GLU A 640 13.64 -20.94 2.19
C GLU A 640 12.67 -22.11 2.41
N ALA A 641 11.55 -21.80 3.03
CA ALA A 641 10.41 -22.68 3.28
C ALA A 641 9.29 -22.42 2.26
N GLN A 642 8.35 -23.38 2.13
CA GLN A 642 7.15 -23.20 1.32
C GLN A 642 6.34 -21.97 1.78
N GLU A 643 5.66 -21.32 0.84
CA GLU A 643 4.79 -20.18 1.15
C GLU A 643 3.72 -20.57 2.20
N GLY A 644 3.47 -19.68 3.15
CA GLY A 644 2.57 -19.93 4.29
C GLY A 644 3.19 -20.62 5.50
N HIS A 645 4.45 -21.09 5.42
CA HIS A 645 5.17 -21.68 6.55
C HIS A 645 6.11 -20.69 7.24
N THR A 646 6.44 -20.97 8.51
CA THR A 646 7.51 -20.26 9.24
C THR A 646 8.69 -21.20 9.51
N ILE A 647 9.89 -20.64 9.70
CA ILE A 647 11.13 -21.37 9.92
C ILE A 647 11.50 -21.28 11.40
N ALA A 648 11.74 -22.41 12.05
CA ALA A 648 12.32 -22.47 13.38
C ALA A 648 13.79 -22.90 13.28
N LEU A 649 14.73 -22.00 13.55
CA LEU A 649 16.18 -22.22 13.56
C LEU A 649 16.68 -22.39 15.00
N THR A 650 17.21 -23.56 15.35
CA THR A 650 17.65 -23.93 16.70
C THR A 650 19.16 -24.13 16.76
N PHE A 651 19.85 -23.32 17.56
CA PHE A 651 21.28 -23.47 17.83
C PHE A 651 21.51 -24.46 18.98
N THR A 652 22.04 -25.64 18.67
CA THR A 652 22.38 -26.66 19.67
C THR A 652 23.81 -26.53 20.18
N TYR A 653 24.69 -25.85 19.44
CA TYR A 653 26.03 -25.48 19.87
C TYR A 653 26.38 -24.06 19.39
N PHE A 654 27.02 -23.26 20.24
CA PHE A 654 27.40 -21.88 19.95
C PHE A 654 28.60 -21.43 20.79
N ASP A 655 29.73 -21.19 20.15
CA ASP A 655 31.00 -20.74 20.73
C ASP A 655 31.75 -19.86 19.72
N THR A 656 31.58 -18.55 19.85
CA THR A 656 32.20 -17.52 19.00
C THR A 656 32.94 -16.50 19.86
N GLU A 657 33.82 -15.69 19.28
CA GLU A 657 34.54 -14.67 20.05
C GLU A 657 33.58 -13.68 20.72
N TYR A 658 33.76 -13.44 22.02
CA TYR A 658 32.88 -12.55 22.77
C TYR A 658 33.25 -11.08 22.56
N HIS A 659 32.29 -10.26 22.14
CA HIS A 659 32.39 -8.81 22.15
C HIS A 659 31.11 -8.16 22.65
N ARG A 660 31.22 -7.05 23.40
CA ARG A 660 30.04 -6.36 23.99
C ARG A 660 28.95 -5.98 22.98
N VAL A 661 29.35 -5.69 21.73
CA VAL A 661 28.43 -5.38 20.62
C VAL A 661 28.65 -6.30 19.41
N CYS A 662 29.23 -7.49 19.61
CA CYS A 662 29.43 -8.50 18.56
C CYS A 662 30.09 -7.97 17.27
N ARG A 663 31.16 -7.19 17.43
CA ARG A 663 31.85 -6.51 16.32
C ARG A 663 32.97 -7.36 15.70
N TRP A 664 33.54 -8.27 16.48
CA TRP A 664 34.60 -9.17 16.03
C TRP A 664 33.96 -10.35 15.29
N ASP A 665 33.65 -11.42 16.01
CA ASP A 665 32.96 -12.58 15.46
C ASP A 665 31.47 -12.53 15.77
N SER A 666 30.63 -12.76 14.76
CA SER A 666 29.19 -12.72 14.97
C SER A 666 28.39 -13.56 13.99
N VAL A 667 27.27 -14.09 14.50
CA VAL A 667 26.19 -14.68 13.71
C VAL A 667 25.03 -13.69 13.70
N THR A 668 24.72 -13.14 12.53
CA THR A 668 23.60 -12.21 12.31
C THR A 668 22.46 -12.93 11.60
N ILE A 669 21.25 -12.82 12.14
CA ILE A 669 20.07 -13.50 11.60
C ILE A 669 19.05 -12.45 11.17
N ARG A 670 18.52 -12.59 9.95
CA ARG A 670 17.60 -11.64 9.31
C ARG A 670 16.30 -12.33 8.88
N ASN A 671 15.18 -11.66 9.15
CA ASN A 671 13.82 -12.15 8.90
C ASN A 671 13.36 -11.80 7.47
N GLY A 672 13.85 -12.53 6.48
CA GLY A 672 13.54 -12.34 5.06
C GLY A 672 14.62 -12.93 4.16
N GLY A 673 14.52 -12.70 2.84
CA GLY A 673 15.38 -13.31 1.83
C GLY A 673 16.65 -12.53 1.47
N SER A 674 16.85 -11.33 2.02
CA SER A 674 17.96 -10.44 1.66
C SER A 674 18.81 -9.95 2.83
N THR A 675 19.97 -9.40 2.50
CA THR A 675 20.81 -8.65 3.45
C THR A 675 20.17 -7.34 3.92
N GLY A 676 19.15 -6.82 3.22
CA GLY A 676 18.33 -5.68 3.63
C GLY A 676 17.20 -6.06 4.61
N SER A 677 16.90 -7.35 4.74
CA SER A 677 15.82 -7.84 5.61
C SER A 677 16.08 -7.51 7.10
N PRO A 678 15.04 -7.24 7.92
CA PRO A 678 15.19 -6.83 9.32
C PRO A 678 16.02 -7.83 10.14
N ILE A 679 16.95 -7.33 10.96
CA ILE A 679 17.77 -8.16 11.86
C ILE A 679 16.88 -8.68 13.01
N ILE A 680 16.83 -10.01 13.18
CA ILE A 680 16.26 -10.64 14.38
C ILE A 680 17.23 -10.49 15.55
N GLY A 681 18.52 -10.75 15.30
CA GLY A 681 19.58 -10.55 16.29
C GLY A 681 20.97 -10.74 15.71
N GLN A 682 21.95 -10.20 16.41
CA GLN A 682 23.38 -10.41 16.17
C GLN A 682 24.00 -10.99 17.44
N TYR A 683 24.57 -12.18 17.33
CA TYR A 683 24.98 -13.00 18.46
C TYR A 683 26.48 -13.29 18.40
N CYS A 684 27.12 -13.34 19.56
CA CYS A 684 28.53 -13.63 19.73
C CYS A 684 28.81 -14.18 21.14
N GLY A 685 30.02 -14.69 21.40
CA GLY A 685 30.35 -15.37 22.66
C GLY A 685 29.87 -16.83 22.70
N THR A 686 29.71 -17.35 23.92
CA THR A 686 29.33 -18.76 24.18
C THR A 686 27.87 -18.94 24.57
N THR A 687 27.09 -17.87 24.62
CA THR A 687 25.67 -17.94 24.98
C THR A 687 24.85 -18.23 23.73
N SER A 688 24.29 -19.44 23.65
CA SER A 688 23.46 -19.85 22.51
C SER A 688 22.23 -18.94 22.36
N PRO A 689 21.86 -18.54 21.12
CA PRO A 689 20.60 -17.84 20.83
C PRO A 689 19.34 -18.67 21.12
N GLY A 690 19.48 -20.00 21.29
CA GLY A 690 18.35 -20.92 21.42
C GLY A 690 17.60 -21.13 20.09
N THR A 691 16.28 -21.30 20.17
CA THR A 691 15.41 -21.44 18.99
C THR A 691 14.85 -20.09 18.57
N ILE A 692 15.13 -19.71 17.32
CA ILE A 692 14.66 -18.51 16.66
C ILE A 692 13.57 -18.88 15.65
N ARG A 693 12.41 -18.25 15.74
CA ARG A 693 11.30 -18.43 14.79
C ARG A 693 11.22 -17.24 13.84
N SER A 694 11.25 -17.50 12.54
CA SER A 694 11.02 -16.48 11.51
C SER A 694 9.54 -16.09 11.45
N GLY A 695 9.26 -14.88 10.97
CA GLY A 695 7.90 -14.45 10.58
C GLY A 695 7.70 -14.38 9.07
N SER A 696 8.70 -14.82 8.30
CA SER A 696 8.67 -15.02 6.86
C SER A 696 8.97 -16.50 6.55
N ASN A 697 8.58 -16.96 5.37
CA ASN A 697 9.05 -18.24 4.84
C ASN A 697 10.52 -18.19 4.38
N LYS A 698 11.21 -17.05 4.52
CA LYS A 698 12.65 -16.90 4.23
C LYS A 698 13.43 -16.37 5.43
N LEU A 699 14.65 -16.86 5.62
CA LEU A 699 15.55 -16.45 6.69
C LEU A 699 17.00 -16.39 6.18
N VAL A 700 17.68 -15.26 6.36
CA VAL A 700 19.11 -15.11 6.03
C VAL A 700 19.96 -15.18 7.30
N VAL A 701 20.99 -16.04 7.29
CA VAL A 701 21.94 -16.20 8.40
C VAL A 701 23.34 -15.86 7.89
N ILE A 702 24.01 -14.89 8.52
CA ILE A 702 25.34 -14.41 8.11
C ILE A 702 26.33 -14.64 9.25
N PHE A 703 27.41 -15.38 8.99
CA PHE A 703 28.51 -15.58 9.92
C PHE A 703 29.77 -14.86 9.44
N ASN A 704 30.30 -14.01 10.29
CA ASN A 704 31.50 -13.22 10.03
C ASN A 704 32.50 -13.41 11.17
N SER A 705 33.76 -13.73 10.85
CA SER A 705 34.86 -13.69 11.82
C SER A 705 35.97 -12.71 11.43
N ASP A 706 36.78 -12.31 12.42
CA ASP A 706 37.98 -11.51 12.22
C ASP A 706 39.24 -12.40 12.13
N SER A 707 40.44 -11.81 12.16
CA SER A 707 41.71 -12.53 11.99
C SER A 707 42.24 -13.21 13.26
N THR A 708 41.58 -13.01 14.40
CA THR A 708 42.07 -13.39 15.73
C THR A 708 41.02 -14.19 16.50
N LEU A 709 41.46 -14.95 17.52
CA LEU A 709 40.64 -15.70 18.47
C LEU A 709 39.47 -16.52 17.88
N HIS A 710 39.72 -17.80 17.61
CA HIS A 710 38.72 -18.71 17.04
C HIS A 710 38.12 -19.64 18.10
N GLY A 711 36.79 -19.65 18.22
CA GLY A 711 36.01 -20.58 19.03
C GLY A 711 35.61 -21.85 18.29
N GLY A 712 34.88 -22.76 18.95
CA GLY A 712 34.35 -24.00 18.36
C GLY A 712 33.26 -23.79 17.30
N GLY A 713 32.73 -22.58 17.15
CA GLY A 713 31.77 -22.18 16.13
C GLY A 713 30.33 -22.46 16.50
N PHE A 714 29.49 -22.84 15.54
CA PHE A 714 28.08 -23.13 15.82
C PHE A 714 27.55 -24.32 15.03
N TYR A 715 26.55 -24.96 15.61
CA TYR A 715 25.72 -25.97 14.96
C TYR A 715 24.26 -25.60 15.18
N ALA A 716 23.52 -25.46 14.09
CA ALA A 716 22.10 -25.16 14.14
C ALA A 716 21.30 -26.06 13.19
N THR A 717 20.14 -26.49 13.66
CA THR A 717 19.13 -27.21 12.88
C THR A 717 17.99 -26.25 12.58
N TRP A 718 17.35 -26.39 11.43
CA TRP A 718 16.14 -25.65 11.12
C TRP A 718 15.02 -26.59 10.66
N THR A 719 13.78 -26.22 10.94
CA THR A 719 12.58 -26.94 10.52
C THR A 719 11.50 -25.96 10.09
N THR A 720 10.63 -26.38 9.18
CA THR A 720 9.42 -25.63 8.82
C THR A 720 8.28 -26.03 9.74
N ASP A 721 7.56 -25.04 10.28
CA ASP A 721 6.37 -25.29 11.09
C ASP A 721 5.11 -25.07 10.23
N SER A 722 4.29 -26.11 10.11
CA SER A 722 2.98 -26.11 9.43
C SER A 722 1.80 -25.91 10.38
N LEU A 723 2.05 -25.87 11.71
CA LEU A 723 1.04 -25.87 12.78
C LEU A 723 1.13 -24.64 13.70
N GLY A 724 2.16 -23.81 13.55
CA GLY A 724 2.37 -22.61 14.37
C GLY A 724 1.50 -21.42 13.95
N CYS A 725 0.81 -20.82 14.92
CA CYS A 725 0.16 -19.53 14.81
C CYS A 725 0.96 -18.47 15.60
N GLY A 726 1.20 -17.30 15.01
CA GLY A 726 1.98 -16.23 15.65
C GLY A 726 3.28 -15.91 14.91
N GLY A 727 4.08 -15.00 15.48
CA GLY A 727 5.39 -14.57 14.94
C GLY A 727 5.51 -13.06 14.74
N PHE A 728 6.66 -12.62 14.24
CA PHE A 728 6.91 -11.21 13.91
C PHE A 728 6.63 -10.92 12.44
N ILE A 729 5.51 -10.26 12.16
CA ILE A 729 5.10 -9.92 10.80
C ILE A 729 5.64 -8.53 10.44
N HIS A 730 6.47 -8.46 9.41
CA HIS A 730 6.97 -7.21 8.84
C HIS A 730 6.32 -7.02 7.48
N SER A 731 5.16 -6.37 7.45
CA SER A 731 4.39 -6.17 6.22
C SER A 731 3.49 -4.94 6.31
N GLU A 732 3.23 -4.33 5.17
CA GLU A 732 2.33 -3.18 5.02
C GLU A 732 0.85 -3.61 4.97
N SER A 733 0.57 -4.88 4.70
CA SER A 733 -0.77 -5.49 4.79
C SER A 733 -0.68 -7.00 4.94
N GLY A 734 -1.73 -7.64 5.44
CA GLY A 734 -1.80 -9.08 5.50
C GLY A 734 -3.01 -9.58 6.29
N THR A 735 -3.05 -10.89 6.52
CA THR A 735 -4.12 -11.53 7.28
C THR A 735 -3.53 -12.43 8.34
N ILE A 736 -3.99 -12.31 9.58
CA ILE A 736 -3.71 -13.22 10.67
C ILE A 736 -4.95 -14.08 10.94
N ARG A 737 -4.73 -15.35 11.27
CA ARG A 737 -5.80 -16.31 11.50
C ARG A 737 -5.51 -17.14 12.74
N SER A 738 -6.55 -17.51 13.47
CA SER A 738 -6.44 -18.57 14.47
C SER A 738 -6.01 -19.89 13.80
N PRO A 739 -5.38 -20.81 14.54
CA PRO A 739 -5.03 -22.13 14.02
C PRO A 739 -6.22 -22.80 13.33
N GLN A 740 -5.95 -23.45 12.20
CA GLN A 740 -6.93 -24.26 11.45
C GLN A 740 -8.12 -23.50 10.86
N TRP A 741 -8.18 -22.16 10.99
CA TRP A 741 -9.30 -21.36 10.47
C TRP A 741 -9.60 -21.65 8.98
N PRO A 742 -10.87 -21.83 8.57
CA PRO A 742 -12.09 -21.64 9.37
C PRO A 742 -12.53 -22.88 10.18
N GLN A 743 -11.72 -23.93 10.23
CA GLN A 743 -11.96 -25.10 11.09
C GLN A 743 -11.70 -24.76 12.57
N ILE A 744 -12.17 -25.65 13.45
CA ILE A 744 -12.11 -25.48 14.90
C ILE A 744 -10.66 -25.44 15.37
N TYR A 745 -10.24 -24.37 16.07
CA TYR A 745 -8.88 -24.29 16.60
C TYR A 745 -8.64 -25.29 17.75
N PRO A 746 -7.41 -25.74 18.03
CA PRO A 746 -7.12 -26.64 19.14
C PRO A 746 -7.33 -25.97 20.51
N SER A 747 -7.80 -26.73 21.51
CA SER A 747 -7.89 -26.26 22.90
C SER A 747 -6.50 -26.00 23.48
N ASN A 748 -6.41 -25.09 24.45
CA ASN A 748 -5.15 -24.70 25.11
C ASN A 748 -4.08 -24.14 24.15
N SER A 749 -4.51 -23.46 23.10
CA SER A 749 -3.62 -22.82 22.11
C SER A 749 -3.32 -21.38 22.49
N ARG A 750 -2.08 -20.94 22.24
CA ARG A 750 -1.70 -19.53 22.38
C ARG A 750 -0.87 -19.08 21.20
N CYS A 751 -1.33 -18.04 20.52
CA CYS A 751 -0.68 -17.43 19.37
C CYS A 751 -0.39 -15.96 19.70
N MET A 752 0.77 -15.47 19.30
CA MET A 752 1.11 -14.05 19.43
C MET A 752 1.72 -13.55 18.13
N TRP A 753 1.08 -12.57 17.51
CA TRP A 753 1.62 -11.85 16.35
C TRP A 753 2.11 -10.48 16.80
N THR A 754 3.32 -10.12 16.43
CA THR A 754 3.78 -8.73 16.50
C THR A 754 3.88 -8.21 15.08
N ILE A 755 2.96 -7.34 14.69
CA ILE A 755 2.87 -6.78 13.35
C ILE A 755 3.55 -5.42 13.37
N ARG A 756 4.51 -5.22 12.46
CA ARG A 756 5.26 -3.99 12.30
C ARG A 756 5.20 -3.54 10.84
N SER A 757 4.64 -2.36 10.61
CA SER A 757 4.72 -1.65 9.32
C SER A 757 5.82 -0.59 9.37
N HIS A 758 5.97 0.16 8.27
CA HIS A 758 6.85 1.31 8.21
C HIS A 758 6.53 2.35 9.32
N GLU A 759 7.55 2.94 9.94
CA GLU A 759 7.43 3.80 11.13
C GLU A 759 6.59 5.08 10.91
N SER A 760 6.42 5.48 9.65
CA SER A 760 5.62 6.63 9.24
C SER A 760 4.12 6.36 9.13
N LYS A 761 3.70 5.11 9.30
CA LYS A 761 2.33 4.63 9.09
C LYS A 761 1.77 4.07 10.39
N HIS A 762 0.44 3.99 10.47
CA HIS A 762 -0.29 3.36 11.55
C HIS A 762 -1.00 2.11 11.04
N LEU A 763 -1.29 1.16 11.93
CA LEU A 763 -1.93 -0.11 11.56
C LEU A 763 -3.44 -0.08 11.83
N GLU A 764 -4.23 -0.50 10.85
CA GLU A 764 -5.66 -0.74 10.98
C GLU A 764 -5.94 -2.24 10.88
N ILE A 765 -6.59 -2.81 11.89
CA ILE A 765 -6.96 -4.23 11.94
C ILE A 765 -8.47 -4.37 11.88
N THR A 766 -8.96 -5.18 10.96
CA THR A 766 -10.39 -5.51 10.80
C THR A 766 -10.60 -7.01 10.94
N PHE A 767 -11.46 -7.40 11.88
CA PHE A 767 -11.85 -8.78 12.12
C PHE A 767 -13.00 -9.18 11.18
N ASP A 768 -12.92 -10.39 10.63
CA ASP A 768 -13.97 -11.00 9.82
C ASP A 768 -15.23 -11.24 10.68
N ASN A 769 -16.42 -11.18 10.05
CA ASN A 769 -17.68 -11.44 10.73
C ASN A 769 -17.83 -12.91 11.16
N ASN A 770 -17.11 -13.83 10.51
CA ASN A 770 -16.98 -15.22 10.92
C ASN A 770 -15.99 -15.34 12.10
N PHE A 771 -16.46 -14.88 13.26
CA PHE A 771 -15.72 -14.80 14.52
C PHE A 771 -16.40 -15.68 15.57
N ASN A 772 -15.68 -16.64 16.14
CA ASN A 772 -16.20 -17.50 17.20
C ASN A 772 -15.07 -18.00 18.13
N ILE A 773 -14.96 -17.37 19.29
CA ILE A 773 -14.03 -17.76 20.36
C ILE A 773 -14.85 -17.97 21.64
N PRO A 774 -15.32 -19.20 21.94
CA PRO A 774 -16.23 -19.43 23.07
C PRO A 774 -15.63 -19.02 24.42
N ASP A 775 -16.39 -18.25 25.20
CA ASP A 775 -16.07 -17.80 26.56
C ASP A 775 -17.33 -17.91 27.43
N ASP A 776 -17.23 -18.60 28.57
CA ASP A 776 -18.39 -18.92 29.42
C ASP A 776 -18.84 -17.72 30.29
N GLY A 777 -17.99 -16.70 30.44
CA GLY A 777 -18.23 -15.53 31.29
C GLY A 777 -18.52 -14.22 30.57
N GLY A 778 -18.32 -14.14 29.24
CA GLY A 778 -18.47 -12.92 28.44
C GLY A 778 -17.50 -11.78 28.79
N GLN A 779 -16.45 -12.08 29.56
CA GLN A 779 -15.43 -11.12 30.00
C GLN A 779 -14.08 -11.31 29.29
N CYS A 780 -13.99 -12.25 28.34
CA CYS A 780 -12.80 -12.53 27.53
C CYS A 780 -11.54 -12.76 28.38
N LEU A 781 -11.69 -13.60 29.42
CA LEU A 781 -10.64 -13.92 30.39
C LEU A 781 -9.87 -15.19 30.00
N ASP A 782 -10.57 -16.26 29.62
CA ASP A 782 -9.97 -17.59 29.40
C ASP A 782 -9.61 -17.83 27.92
N SER A 783 -10.59 -17.66 27.02
CA SER A 783 -10.40 -17.70 25.56
C SER A 783 -10.65 -16.30 24.98
N TYR A 784 -9.69 -15.74 24.25
CA TYR A 784 -9.78 -14.39 23.70
C TYR A 784 -8.85 -14.15 22.51
N VAL A 785 -9.14 -13.09 21.77
CA VAL A 785 -8.15 -12.34 20.99
C VAL A 785 -8.04 -10.92 21.54
N LYS A 786 -6.83 -10.44 21.77
CA LYS A 786 -6.55 -9.10 22.30
C LYS A 786 -5.51 -8.40 21.43
N VAL A 787 -5.64 -7.09 21.30
CA VAL A 787 -4.76 -6.23 20.51
C VAL A 787 -4.18 -5.14 21.41
N TRP A 788 -2.86 -5.06 21.49
CA TRP A 788 -2.14 -4.04 22.26
C TRP A 788 -1.42 -3.08 21.32
N ASP A 789 -1.32 -1.82 21.75
CA ASP A 789 -0.49 -0.80 21.09
C ASP A 789 1.00 -1.01 21.43
N GLY A 790 1.81 -1.42 20.46
CA GLY A 790 3.25 -1.64 20.66
C GLY A 790 3.70 -3.10 20.56
N PRO A 791 4.98 -3.39 20.86
CA PRO A 791 5.64 -4.65 20.48
C PRO A 791 5.52 -5.82 21.48
N VAL A 792 4.96 -5.60 22.67
CA VAL A 792 4.86 -6.63 23.73
C VAL A 792 3.61 -6.44 24.58
N GLU A 793 3.10 -7.55 25.13
CA GLU A 793 1.86 -7.71 25.93
C GLU A 793 1.79 -6.92 27.27
N ALA A 794 2.72 -6.00 27.55
CA ALA A 794 2.77 -5.32 28.85
C ALA A 794 3.11 -3.82 28.79
N ASN A 795 3.57 -3.30 27.64
CA ASN A 795 4.10 -1.94 27.55
C ASN A 795 3.11 -0.93 26.95
N GLY A 796 1.92 -1.35 26.52
CA GLY A 796 0.99 -0.50 25.78
C GLY A 796 -0.48 -0.63 26.16
N PRO A 797 -1.31 0.40 25.88
CA PRO A 797 -2.75 0.34 26.11
C PRO A 797 -3.40 -0.80 25.30
N LEU A 798 -4.34 -1.51 25.93
CA LEU A 798 -5.17 -2.52 25.28
C LEU A 798 -6.15 -1.80 24.32
N LEU A 799 -6.00 -2.03 23.02
CA LEU A 799 -6.78 -1.39 21.97
C LEU A 799 -8.12 -2.10 21.72
N ALA A 800 -8.12 -3.43 21.78
CA ALA A 800 -9.32 -4.24 21.62
C ALA A 800 -9.20 -5.60 22.30
N ALA A 801 -10.36 -6.15 22.71
CA ALA A 801 -10.52 -7.52 23.18
C ALA A 801 -11.76 -8.13 22.53
N GLY A 802 -11.68 -9.38 22.10
CA GLY A 802 -12.75 -10.12 21.45
C GLY A 802 -12.87 -11.55 21.95
N CYS A 803 -14.09 -11.97 22.23
CA CYS A 803 -14.50 -13.34 22.53
C CYS A 803 -15.99 -13.48 22.19
N GLY A 804 -16.54 -14.69 22.30
CA GLY A 804 -17.89 -15.04 21.85
C GLY A 804 -18.02 -15.07 20.33
N THR A 805 -19.19 -14.71 19.82
CA THR A 805 -19.54 -14.75 18.39
C THR A 805 -19.54 -13.39 17.70
N THR A 806 -19.19 -12.32 18.44
CA THR A 806 -19.18 -10.95 17.91
C THR A 806 -17.75 -10.46 17.82
N PRO A 807 -17.25 -10.09 16.62
CA PRO A 807 -15.89 -9.59 16.48
C PRO A 807 -15.72 -8.22 17.16
N PRO A 808 -14.50 -7.88 17.60
CA PRO A 808 -14.15 -6.52 17.99
C PRO A 808 -14.41 -5.51 16.87
N ARG A 809 -14.67 -4.26 17.24
CA ARG A 809 -14.69 -3.17 16.26
C ARG A 809 -13.33 -3.00 15.58
N PRO A 810 -13.28 -2.48 14.35
CA PRO A 810 -12.02 -2.17 13.67
C PRO A 810 -11.08 -1.38 14.57
N VAL A 811 -9.84 -1.85 14.66
CA VAL A 811 -8.83 -1.31 15.57
C VAL A 811 -7.91 -0.41 14.78
N VAL A 812 -7.79 0.84 15.18
CA VAL A 812 -6.80 1.78 14.64
C VAL A 812 -5.72 1.96 15.68
N ALA A 813 -4.57 1.35 15.47
CA ALA A 813 -3.44 1.52 16.36
C ALA A 813 -2.78 2.88 16.12
N PRO A 814 -2.34 3.60 17.18
CA PRO A 814 -1.70 4.90 17.02
C PRO A 814 -0.24 4.80 16.54
N GLN A 815 0.37 3.61 16.58
CA GLN A 815 1.75 3.35 16.20
C GLN A 815 1.87 2.37 15.01
N HIS A 816 3.08 2.25 14.48
CA HIS A 816 3.45 1.31 13.40
C HIS A 816 3.66 -0.14 13.89
N VAL A 817 3.47 -0.40 15.19
CA VAL A 817 3.66 -1.72 15.81
C VAL A 817 2.45 -2.06 16.66
N VAL A 818 1.93 -3.27 16.48
CA VAL A 818 0.84 -3.84 17.29
C VAL A 818 1.16 -5.27 17.65
N THR A 819 0.74 -5.67 18.84
CA THR A 819 0.78 -7.07 19.26
C THR A 819 -0.64 -7.61 19.33
N VAL A 820 -0.91 -8.70 18.63
CA VAL A 820 -2.18 -9.44 18.69
C VAL A 820 -1.91 -10.77 19.39
N VAL A 821 -2.64 -11.07 20.46
CA VAL A 821 -2.56 -12.37 21.16
C VAL A 821 -3.89 -13.07 21.03
N PHE A 822 -3.87 -14.29 20.54
CA PHE A 822 -4.98 -15.24 20.65
C PHE A 822 -4.65 -16.28 21.70
N GLN A 823 -5.60 -16.55 22.58
CA GLN A 823 -5.51 -17.60 23.58
C GLN A 823 -6.82 -18.39 23.57
N SER A 824 -6.73 -19.72 23.58
CA SER A 824 -7.86 -20.60 23.80
C SER A 824 -7.63 -21.47 25.04
N HIS A 825 -8.72 -21.75 25.75
CA HIS A 825 -8.78 -22.75 26.82
C HIS A 825 -9.52 -24.02 26.33
N GLU A 826 -10.05 -24.84 27.23
CA GLU A 826 -10.72 -26.12 26.92
C GLU A 826 -11.87 -26.04 25.90
N SER A 827 -12.56 -24.90 25.81
CA SER A 827 -13.65 -24.64 24.87
C SER A 827 -13.16 -24.10 23.53
N VAL A 828 -13.58 -24.76 22.44
CA VAL A 828 -13.06 -24.54 21.08
C VAL A 828 -14.15 -24.05 20.12
N GLY A 829 -13.76 -23.23 19.15
CA GLY A 829 -14.65 -22.65 18.14
C GLY A 829 -13.92 -22.44 16.81
N ALA A 830 -14.61 -21.85 15.82
CA ALA A 830 -14.03 -21.60 14.50
C ALA A 830 -12.89 -20.54 14.51
N GLY A 831 -12.76 -19.79 15.61
CA GLY A 831 -11.70 -18.81 15.81
C GLY A 831 -11.95 -17.50 15.09
N PHE A 832 -10.92 -16.94 14.46
CA PHE A 832 -11.02 -15.65 13.78
C PHE A 832 -10.08 -15.56 12.59
N SER A 833 -10.44 -14.71 11.65
CA SER A 833 -9.53 -14.15 10.65
C SER A 833 -9.55 -12.64 10.81
N ALA A 834 -8.39 -12.01 10.82
CA ALA A 834 -8.26 -10.56 10.88
C ALA A 834 -7.30 -10.08 9.80
N SER A 835 -7.76 -9.15 8.98
CA SER A 835 -6.92 -8.45 8.02
C SER A 835 -6.33 -7.21 8.69
N PHE A 836 -5.09 -6.90 8.35
CA PHE A 836 -4.45 -5.65 8.75
C PHE A 836 -3.92 -4.92 7.52
N ILE A 837 -3.99 -3.60 7.56
CA ILE A 837 -3.43 -2.72 6.55
C ILE A 837 -2.78 -1.53 7.23
N SER A 838 -1.61 -1.14 6.74
CA SER A 838 -0.96 0.09 7.13
C SER A 838 -1.59 1.27 6.39
N ARG A 839 -1.92 2.33 7.12
CA ARG A 839 -2.39 3.60 6.57
C ARG A 839 -1.52 4.73 7.06
N CYS A 840 -1.65 5.89 6.44
CA CYS A 840 -0.94 7.08 6.86
C CYS A 840 -1.82 7.99 7.73
N GLY A 841 -1.17 8.79 8.57
CA GLY A 841 -1.84 9.59 9.60
C GLY A 841 -1.59 9.01 11.00
N ALA A 842 -1.97 9.78 12.03
CA ALA A 842 -1.92 9.33 13.43
C ALA A 842 -2.61 10.32 14.36
N ASN A 843 -3.14 9.82 15.48
CA ASN A 843 -3.50 10.65 16.64
C ASN A 843 -2.37 10.61 17.68
N LEU A 844 -1.79 11.77 17.96
CA LEU A 844 -0.57 11.94 18.71
C LEU A 844 -0.87 12.64 20.04
N THR A 845 -0.70 11.93 21.15
CA THR A 845 -1.02 12.42 22.52
C THR A 845 0.22 12.61 23.41
N SER A 846 1.39 12.19 22.94
CA SER A 846 2.65 12.30 23.69
C SER A 846 3.12 13.75 23.79
N THR A 847 3.81 14.12 24.88
CA THR A 847 4.27 15.51 25.07
C THR A 847 5.37 15.95 24.10
N THR A 848 6.05 14.99 23.46
CA THR A 848 6.98 15.21 22.36
C THR A 848 6.89 14.05 21.39
N GLY A 849 7.11 14.29 20.09
CA GLY A 849 7.21 13.21 19.12
C GLY A 849 7.62 13.68 17.74
N ARG A 850 7.53 12.79 16.76
CA ARG A 850 7.91 13.02 15.38
C ARG A 850 6.74 12.66 14.46
N ILE A 851 6.64 13.35 13.33
CA ILE A 851 5.67 13.13 12.26
C ILE A 851 6.47 12.88 10.99
N LEU A 852 6.23 11.75 10.34
CA LEU A 852 6.93 11.32 9.14
C LEU A 852 5.90 11.19 8.01
N SER A 853 6.24 11.65 6.81
CA SER A 853 5.49 11.29 5.61
C SER A 853 5.60 9.79 5.34
N PRO A 854 4.60 9.17 4.68
CA PRO A 854 4.65 7.75 4.32
C PRO A 854 5.95 7.35 3.62
N ASN A 855 6.53 6.24 4.05
CA ASN A 855 7.77 5.63 3.51
C ASN A 855 9.05 6.44 3.74
N TYR A 856 9.01 7.59 4.42
CA TYR A 856 10.19 8.43 4.67
C TYR A 856 11.35 7.64 5.30
N PRO A 857 12.59 7.73 4.79
CA PRO A 857 13.10 8.71 3.83
C PRO A 857 12.93 8.33 2.36
N ASN A 858 12.28 7.20 2.05
CA ASN A 858 11.92 6.86 0.68
C ASN A 858 10.75 7.72 0.19
N LYS A 859 10.48 7.67 -1.12
CA LYS A 859 9.41 8.45 -1.71
C LYS A 859 8.05 8.03 -1.17
N TYR A 860 7.20 9.01 -0.89
CA TYR A 860 5.81 8.76 -0.50
C TYR A 860 5.00 8.23 -1.69
N ASP A 861 3.88 7.57 -1.42
CA ASP A 861 3.01 7.00 -2.45
C ASP A 861 2.13 8.07 -3.14
N ASN A 862 1.59 7.75 -4.31
CA ASN A 862 0.61 8.58 -5.00
C ASN A 862 -0.78 8.49 -4.35
N ASN A 863 -1.59 9.53 -4.54
CA ASN A 863 -2.99 9.63 -4.10
C ASN A 863 -3.19 9.50 -2.59
N LEU A 864 -2.23 10.01 -1.80
CA LEU A 864 -2.30 9.98 -0.35
C LEU A 864 -3.17 11.13 0.18
N ASN A 865 -3.83 10.89 1.31
CA ASN A 865 -4.53 11.91 2.09
C ASN A 865 -4.41 11.58 3.59
N CYS A 866 -3.28 11.95 4.17
CA CYS A 866 -2.88 11.59 5.52
C CYS A 866 -3.24 12.70 6.50
N ASN A 867 -3.82 12.35 7.65
CA ASN A 867 -4.15 13.30 8.70
C ASN A 867 -3.41 12.96 9.99
N TYR A 868 -2.60 13.90 10.48
CA TYR A 868 -1.88 13.80 11.75
C TYR A 868 -2.49 14.81 12.72
N PHE A 869 -3.01 14.33 13.84
CA PHE A 869 -3.67 15.16 14.85
C PHE A 869 -2.89 15.11 16.15
N VAL A 870 -2.31 16.23 16.56
CA VAL A 870 -1.63 16.38 17.85
C VAL A 870 -2.65 16.88 18.86
N ASP A 871 -3.11 15.99 19.74
CA ASP A 871 -4.06 16.31 20.80
C ASP A 871 -3.33 16.72 22.07
N ALA A 872 -3.22 18.03 22.28
CA ALA A 872 -2.61 18.62 23.45
C ALA A 872 -3.64 19.01 24.53
N GLY A 873 -4.94 18.99 24.23
CA GLY A 873 -5.96 19.67 25.03
C GLY A 873 -5.95 21.20 24.89
N ALA A 874 -7.07 21.86 25.24
CA ALA A 874 -7.34 23.26 24.89
C ALA A 874 -6.41 24.33 25.51
N HIS A 875 -5.69 24.02 26.59
CA HIS A 875 -4.86 24.98 27.34
C HIS A 875 -3.35 24.74 27.21
N MET A 876 -2.95 23.87 26.30
CA MET A 876 -1.55 23.53 26.03
C MET A 876 -1.12 24.13 24.69
N TYR A 877 0.19 24.29 24.47
CA TYR A 877 0.76 24.81 23.23
C TYR A 877 1.48 23.72 22.48
N VAL A 878 1.20 23.57 21.18
CA VAL A 878 1.91 22.67 20.28
C VAL A 878 2.89 23.49 19.44
N ILE A 879 4.15 23.08 19.43
CA ILE A 879 5.18 23.58 18.52
C ILE A 879 5.49 22.48 17.52
N LEU A 880 5.47 22.79 16.23
CA LEU A 880 5.84 21.92 15.13
C LEU A 880 7.05 22.52 14.39
N THR A 881 8.09 21.73 14.19
CA THR A 881 9.32 22.12 13.49
C THR A 881 9.69 21.08 12.46
N PHE A 882 9.85 21.48 11.19
CA PHE A 882 10.33 20.60 10.13
C PHE A 882 11.86 20.48 10.20
N GLN A 883 12.36 19.25 10.09
CA GLN A 883 13.80 18.96 10.01
C GLN A 883 14.21 18.64 8.58
N THR A 884 13.33 17.99 7.81
CA THR A 884 13.46 17.78 6.36
C THR A 884 12.10 18.01 5.70
N PHE A 885 12.12 18.47 4.45
CA PHE A 885 10.91 18.81 3.71
C PHE A 885 11.19 18.78 2.20
N GLU A 886 10.60 17.83 1.48
CA GLU A 886 10.75 17.67 0.04
C GLU A 886 9.47 17.07 -0.56
N LEU A 887 8.64 17.94 -1.14
CA LEU A 887 7.39 17.60 -1.83
C LEU A 887 7.41 18.14 -3.26
N GLU A 888 6.50 17.67 -4.11
CA GLU A 888 6.32 18.22 -5.46
C GLU A 888 6.13 19.76 -5.41
N GLY A 889 6.96 20.50 -6.13
CA GLY A 889 6.91 21.96 -6.17
C GLY A 889 5.83 22.47 -7.12
N SER A 890 4.93 23.33 -6.63
CA SER A 890 3.93 24.03 -7.43
C SER A 890 3.71 25.45 -6.90
N PRO A 891 3.46 26.47 -7.74
CA PRO A 891 3.25 27.85 -7.29
C PRO A 891 2.16 28.02 -6.24
N VAL A 892 1.20 27.08 -6.18
CA VAL A 892 0.04 27.12 -5.27
C VAL A 892 -0.11 25.85 -4.42
N CYS A 893 0.87 24.93 -4.50
CA CYS A 893 0.86 23.65 -3.78
C CYS A 893 -0.44 22.83 -3.92
N GLN A 894 -1.06 22.84 -5.11
CA GLN A 894 -2.33 22.12 -5.36
C GLN A 894 -2.16 20.62 -5.61
N ASN A 895 -0.94 20.22 -5.99
CA ASN A 895 -0.59 18.84 -6.33
C ASN A 895 -0.29 18.06 -5.06
N ASP A 896 0.97 18.15 -4.59
CA ASP A 896 1.40 17.60 -3.32
C ASP A 896 1.64 18.72 -2.32
N GLY A 897 1.19 18.54 -1.09
CA GLY A 897 1.37 19.59 -0.10
C GLY A 897 0.91 19.25 1.30
N ILE A 898 1.26 20.15 2.22
CA ILE A 898 0.85 20.10 3.62
C ILE A 898 -0.04 21.29 3.96
N LYS A 899 -1.18 21.02 4.58
CA LYS A 899 -2.06 22.01 5.23
C LYS A 899 -1.99 21.85 6.74
N ILE A 900 -1.73 22.95 7.46
CA ILE A 900 -1.69 22.98 8.92
C ILE A 900 -2.88 23.77 9.44
N PHE A 901 -3.65 23.16 10.34
CA PHE A 901 -4.80 23.76 11.02
C PHE A 901 -4.44 23.98 12.49
N ARG A 902 -4.62 25.21 12.97
CA ARG A 902 -4.35 25.60 14.36
C ARG A 902 -5.63 25.53 15.19
N GLY A 903 -5.54 24.97 16.38
CA GLY A 903 -6.66 24.80 17.31
C GLY A 903 -7.77 23.94 16.72
N SER A 904 -9.02 24.30 17.05
CA SER A 904 -10.24 23.70 16.49
C SER A 904 -10.76 24.43 15.23
N SER A 905 -9.96 25.33 14.64
CA SER A 905 -10.40 26.10 13.47
C SER A 905 -10.45 25.25 12.19
N ALA A 906 -11.45 25.50 11.34
CA ALA A 906 -11.58 24.86 10.03
C ALA A 906 -10.65 25.47 8.97
N SER A 907 -10.08 26.66 9.22
CA SER A 907 -9.19 27.37 8.32
C SER A 907 -7.74 26.90 8.47
N SER A 908 -7.10 26.48 7.38
CA SER A 908 -5.68 26.14 7.36
C SER A 908 -4.80 27.36 7.11
N LEU A 909 -3.53 27.26 7.50
CA LEU A 909 -2.46 28.08 6.92
C LEU A 909 -2.35 27.82 5.40
N PRO A 910 -1.66 28.71 4.65
CA PRO A 910 -1.29 28.44 3.26
C PRO A 910 -0.60 27.08 3.13
N ALA A 911 -0.92 26.36 2.04
CA ALA A 911 -0.32 25.06 1.79
C ALA A 911 1.19 25.19 1.54
N LEU A 912 1.94 24.20 2.03
CA LEU A 912 3.40 24.14 1.93
C LEU A 912 3.78 22.99 0.98
N CYS A 913 4.72 23.22 0.06
CA CYS A 913 5.25 22.24 -0.89
C CYS A 913 6.64 22.67 -1.40
N GLY A 914 7.29 21.85 -2.24
CA GLY A 914 8.68 22.07 -2.68
C GLY A 914 9.72 21.52 -1.68
N ASP A 915 10.94 22.06 -1.76
CA ASP A 915 12.15 21.59 -1.05
C ASP A 915 12.64 22.55 0.04
N VAL A 916 11.99 23.70 0.21
CA VAL A 916 12.36 24.70 1.21
C VAL A 916 11.75 24.34 2.57
N ILE A 917 12.61 24.09 3.56
CA ILE A 917 12.18 23.76 4.94
C ILE A 917 11.35 24.91 5.55
N PRO A 918 10.08 24.66 5.92
CA PRO A 918 9.23 25.68 6.54
C PRO A 918 9.72 26.07 7.95
N GLY A 919 9.46 27.34 8.33
CA GLY A 919 9.71 27.82 9.69
C GLY A 919 8.85 27.12 10.75
N ALA A 920 9.21 27.29 12.02
CA ALA A 920 8.47 26.71 13.14
C ALA A 920 7.03 27.23 13.20
N VAL A 921 6.08 26.34 13.48
CA VAL A 921 4.66 26.66 13.61
C VAL A 921 4.20 26.34 15.02
N SER A 922 3.53 27.28 15.67
CA SER A 922 2.93 27.08 16.98
C SER A 922 1.40 27.22 16.95
N SER A 923 0.73 26.52 17.87
CA SER A 923 -0.72 26.52 18.03
C SER A 923 -1.09 26.46 19.52
N GLN A 924 -2.09 27.24 19.92
CA GLN A 924 -2.77 27.09 21.20
C GLN A 924 -3.89 26.05 21.04
N GLY A 925 -3.84 24.96 21.82
CA GLY A 925 -4.72 23.82 21.67
C GLY A 925 -4.23 22.80 20.63
N PRO A 926 -5.11 21.90 20.15
CA PRO A 926 -4.71 20.85 19.22
C PRO A 926 -4.19 21.40 17.89
N LEU A 927 -3.40 20.60 17.19
CA LEU A 927 -2.85 20.93 15.86
C LEU A 927 -3.13 19.79 14.91
N ARG A 928 -3.69 20.09 13.72
CA ARG A 928 -3.89 19.09 12.66
C ARG A 928 -3.01 19.40 11.46
N LEU A 929 -2.25 18.41 11.02
CA LEU A 929 -1.45 18.44 9.81
C LEU A 929 -2.07 17.48 8.79
N ASN A 930 -2.44 17.98 7.61
CA ASN A 930 -2.95 17.20 6.51
C ASN A 930 -1.93 17.19 5.37
N PHE A 931 -1.44 16.00 5.01
CA PHE A 931 -0.55 15.78 3.89
C PHE A 931 -1.33 15.10 2.76
N TYR A 932 -1.26 15.64 1.54
CA TYR A 932 -1.90 15.06 0.36
C TYR A 932 -0.92 14.93 -0.80
N SER A 933 -1.13 13.90 -1.63
CA SER A 933 -0.43 13.73 -2.91
C SER A 933 -1.41 13.40 -4.04
N ASN A 934 -1.04 13.72 -5.27
CA ASN A 934 -1.81 13.41 -6.48
C ASN A 934 -1.37 12.06 -7.11
N SER A 935 -1.79 11.77 -8.35
CA SER A 935 -1.43 10.54 -9.06
C SER A 935 -0.07 10.58 -9.78
N ALA A 936 0.71 11.66 -9.62
CA ALA A 936 1.84 12.02 -10.46
C ALA A 936 3.19 11.81 -9.74
N THR A 937 4.09 12.78 -9.79
CA THR A 937 5.48 12.67 -9.34
C THR A 937 5.60 12.71 -7.82
N THR A 938 6.29 11.72 -7.23
CA THR A 938 6.55 11.69 -5.78
C THR A 938 7.98 12.10 -5.42
N ALA A 939 8.15 12.68 -4.24
CA ALA A 939 9.42 13.10 -3.64
C ALA A 939 9.67 12.38 -2.29
N HIS A 940 10.79 12.67 -1.62
CA HIS A 940 11.21 11.98 -0.39
C HIS A 940 10.36 12.30 0.85
N GLY A 941 9.50 13.32 0.78
CA GLY A 941 8.55 13.64 1.84
C GLY A 941 9.15 14.53 2.93
N PHE A 942 8.69 14.37 4.18
CA PHE A 942 9.08 15.26 5.27
C PHE A 942 9.20 14.55 6.60
N MET A 943 9.95 15.19 7.49
CA MET A 943 10.13 14.80 8.88
C MET A 943 9.97 16.03 9.76
N ALA A 944 8.89 16.05 10.55
CA ALA A 944 8.63 17.10 11.52
C ALA A 944 8.77 16.56 12.96
N GLN A 945 9.13 17.44 13.88
CA GLN A 945 9.10 17.19 15.32
C GLN A 945 8.05 18.08 15.94
N TYR A 946 7.33 17.54 16.93
CA TYR A 946 6.38 18.32 17.71
C TYR A 946 6.68 18.27 19.20
N LYS A 947 6.31 19.35 19.90
CA LYS A 947 6.43 19.49 21.35
C LYS A 947 5.18 20.15 21.92
N ILE A 948 4.60 19.52 22.94
CA ILE A 948 3.47 20.02 23.71
C ILE A 948 4.00 20.65 25.01
N LEU A 949 3.66 21.91 25.23
CA LEU A 949 4.12 22.71 26.37
C LEU A 949 2.94 23.23 27.18
N PRO A 950 2.97 23.12 28.52
CA PRO A 950 1.98 23.75 29.38
C PRO A 950 2.18 25.27 29.46
N CYS A 951 1.08 25.96 29.76
CA CYS A 951 1.07 27.38 30.10
C CYS A 951 1.50 27.59 31.55
N GLY A 952 2.80 27.49 31.84
CA GLY A 952 3.34 27.62 33.21
C GLY A 952 3.35 26.29 33.99
N GLY A 953 3.29 26.35 35.32
CA GLY A 953 3.33 25.17 36.20
C GLY A 953 3.98 25.40 37.57
N THR A 954 4.21 24.31 38.30
CA THR A 954 4.86 24.33 39.62
C THR A 954 6.31 23.85 39.52
N PHE A 955 7.24 24.60 40.10
CA PHE A 955 8.68 24.40 40.01
C PHE A 955 9.26 24.23 41.41
N ASN A 956 9.48 22.98 41.80
CA ASN A 956 10.05 22.62 43.09
C ASN A 956 11.52 22.22 42.91
N GLY A 957 12.44 22.99 43.45
CA GLY A 957 13.87 22.66 43.32
C GLY A 957 14.79 23.75 43.84
N SER A 958 16.06 23.41 44.03
CA SER A 958 17.09 24.37 44.45
C SER A 958 17.49 25.37 43.37
N SER A 959 17.19 25.09 42.11
CA SER A 959 17.37 26.01 40.97
C SER A 959 16.63 25.50 39.75
N GLY A 960 16.32 26.38 38.80
CA GLY A 960 15.68 26.00 37.55
C GLY A 960 15.57 27.15 36.56
N ILE A 961 14.99 26.86 35.39
CA ILE A 961 14.76 27.82 34.30
C ILE A 961 13.29 27.76 33.91
N ILE A 962 12.68 28.94 33.74
CA ILE A 962 11.30 29.14 33.31
C ILE A 962 11.26 30.13 32.14
N SER A 963 10.25 30.04 31.29
CA SER A 963 10.09 30.92 30.12
C SER A 963 8.63 31.08 29.73
N SER A 964 8.32 32.09 28.92
CA SER A 964 7.04 32.20 28.23
C SER A 964 6.81 30.98 27.31
N PRO A 965 5.54 30.65 27.01
CA PRO A 965 5.23 29.65 25.98
C PRO A 965 5.92 29.99 24.66
N THR A 966 6.28 28.96 23.88
CA THR A 966 6.88 29.05 22.54
C THR A 966 8.20 29.83 22.40
N TYR A 967 8.76 30.31 23.51
CA TYR A 967 10.04 31.02 23.56
C TYR A 967 11.15 30.25 22.83
N SER A 968 11.91 30.97 21.99
CA SER A 968 12.95 30.45 21.07
C SER A 968 12.45 29.75 19.80
N PHE A 969 11.14 29.62 19.58
CA PHE A 969 10.58 29.00 18.37
C PHE A 969 9.72 29.97 17.56
N THR A 970 8.76 30.61 18.22
CA THR A 970 7.89 31.64 17.63
C THR A 970 7.66 32.74 18.66
N ASP A 971 7.11 33.87 18.23
CA ASP A 971 6.54 34.84 19.15
C ASP A 971 5.46 34.18 20.03
N TYR A 972 5.26 34.73 21.23
CA TYR A 972 4.20 34.25 22.12
C TYR A 972 2.82 34.51 21.51
N HIS A 973 1.81 33.72 21.88
CA HIS A 973 0.43 33.91 21.40
C HIS A 973 -0.31 35.06 22.12
N ASN A 974 -1.38 35.54 21.51
CA ASN A 974 -2.34 36.45 22.13
C ASN A 974 -3.21 35.71 23.17
N ASN A 975 -3.79 36.46 24.10
CA ASN A 975 -4.74 35.99 25.13
C ASN A 975 -4.17 34.90 26.05
N ILE A 976 -2.86 34.92 26.30
CA ILE A 976 -2.18 34.03 27.23
C ILE A 976 -2.51 34.45 28.66
N ASN A 977 -2.66 33.46 29.54
CA ASN A 977 -2.69 33.66 30.99
C ASN A 977 -1.99 32.48 31.68
N CYS A 978 -0.67 32.52 31.74
CA CYS A 978 0.14 31.47 32.37
C CYS A 978 0.54 31.83 33.79
N THR A 979 0.60 30.84 34.67
CA THR A 979 1.03 31.00 36.06
C THR A 979 2.20 30.09 36.40
N TYR A 980 3.17 30.62 37.16
CA TYR A 980 4.37 29.88 37.55
C TYR A 980 4.51 29.95 39.06
N ASN A 981 4.45 28.80 39.74
CA ASN A 981 4.64 28.71 41.18
C ASN A 981 6.00 28.09 41.48
N ILE A 982 6.92 28.87 42.03
CA ILE A 982 8.27 28.42 42.37
C ILE A 982 8.32 28.18 43.87
N THR A 983 8.73 26.97 44.29
CA THR A 983 8.92 26.63 45.70
C THR A 983 10.32 26.06 45.92
N VAL A 984 11.03 26.57 46.93
CA VAL A 984 12.31 26.05 47.41
C VAL A 984 12.14 25.39 48.78
N GLU A 985 13.21 24.75 49.25
CA GLU A 985 13.30 24.16 50.59
C GLU A 985 12.87 25.14 51.69
N ASN A 986 12.22 24.61 52.74
CA ASN A 986 11.87 25.40 53.93
C ASN A 986 13.14 26.06 54.49
N ASP A 987 12.99 27.28 55.02
CA ASP A 987 14.07 28.16 55.52
C ASP A 987 15.00 28.78 54.44
N LYS A 988 14.75 28.57 53.15
CA LYS A 988 15.42 29.29 52.04
C LYS A 988 14.45 30.25 51.35
N ILE A 989 15.02 31.18 50.57
CA ILE A 989 14.24 32.09 49.72
C ILE A 989 14.57 31.89 48.24
N VAL A 990 13.66 32.32 47.37
CA VAL A 990 13.78 32.25 45.91
C VAL A 990 14.44 33.52 45.39
N GLU A 991 15.52 33.39 44.64
CA GLU A 991 16.10 34.47 43.82
C GLU A 991 15.78 34.22 42.34
N LEU A 992 15.10 35.16 41.70
CA LEU A 992 14.68 35.10 40.30
C LEU A 992 15.42 36.16 39.46
N LYS A 993 15.99 35.72 38.33
CA LYS A 993 16.70 36.57 37.37
C LYS A 993 16.19 36.33 35.96
N PHE A 994 15.66 37.36 35.31
CA PHE A 994 15.38 37.33 33.88
C PHE A 994 16.68 37.36 33.07
N ASN A 995 16.80 36.47 32.08
CA ASN A 995 17.94 36.33 31.19
C ASN A 995 17.67 36.99 29.83
N GLN A 996 16.43 36.93 29.35
CA GLN A 996 15.94 37.60 28.14
C GLN A 996 14.49 38.07 28.37
N PHE A 997 14.12 39.21 27.77
CA PHE A 997 12.82 39.83 27.98
C PHE A 997 12.43 40.71 26.78
N ALA A 998 11.35 40.37 26.09
CA ALA A 998 10.79 41.11 24.97
C ALA A 998 9.27 40.89 24.90
N LEU A 999 8.52 41.85 25.45
CA LEU A 999 7.05 41.91 25.42
C LEU A 999 6.60 43.20 24.74
N GLU A 1000 5.32 43.28 24.40
CA GLU A 1000 4.70 44.54 23.99
C GLU A 1000 4.95 45.63 25.05
N ALA A 1001 5.32 46.82 24.61
CA ALA A 1001 5.65 47.93 25.50
C ALA A 1001 4.40 48.78 25.77
N SER A 1002 4.11 49.06 27.04
CA SER A 1002 3.14 50.08 27.42
C SER A 1002 3.55 50.80 28.71
N SER A 1003 3.13 52.05 28.88
CA SER A 1003 3.58 52.90 30.00
C SER A 1003 3.22 52.36 31.39
N SER A 1004 2.19 51.51 31.48
CA SER A 1004 1.73 50.87 32.71
C SER A 1004 1.74 49.34 32.64
N CYS A 1005 2.36 48.78 31.59
CA CYS A 1005 2.31 47.35 31.27
C CYS A 1005 0.88 46.78 31.29
N SER A 1006 -0.04 47.52 30.69
CA SER A 1006 -1.48 47.22 30.60
C SER A 1006 -1.84 46.19 29.54
N TYR A 1007 -1.02 46.07 28.48
CA TYR A 1007 -1.20 45.09 27.41
C TYR A 1007 -0.55 43.78 27.85
N ASP A 1008 0.62 43.45 27.32
CA ASP A 1008 1.37 42.25 27.70
C ASP A 1008 2.31 42.50 28.89
N TYR A 1009 2.30 41.60 29.87
CA TYR A 1009 3.14 41.76 31.07
C TYR A 1009 3.47 40.46 31.80
N VAL A 1010 4.56 40.51 32.56
CA VAL A 1010 4.87 39.56 33.64
C VAL A 1010 4.74 40.26 34.99
N ALA A 1011 3.90 39.73 35.87
CA ALA A 1011 3.77 40.15 37.26
C ALA A 1011 4.40 39.10 38.19
N VAL A 1012 5.18 39.53 39.18
CA VAL A 1012 5.88 38.64 40.13
C VAL A 1012 5.43 38.98 41.55
N TYR A 1013 5.04 37.97 42.32
CA TYR A 1013 4.47 38.05 43.65
C TYR A 1013 5.33 37.30 44.67
N ASP A 1014 5.48 37.89 45.85
CA ASP A 1014 6.23 37.37 46.99
C ASP A 1014 5.36 36.47 47.87
N GLY A 1015 5.16 35.24 47.42
CA GLY A 1015 4.34 34.23 48.09
C GLY A 1015 3.77 33.21 47.10
N PRO A 1016 2.79 32.39 47.51
CA PRO A 1016 2.30 31.26 46.71
C PRO A 1016 1.28 31.64 45.62
N ASP A 1017 0.71 32.85 45.64
CA ASP A 1017 -0.41 33.24 44.76
C ASP A 1017 -0.47 34.75 44.47
N THR A 1018 -1.52 35.19 43.74
CA THR A 1018 -1.75 36.59 43.37
C THR A 1018 -2.24 37.49 44.51
N HIS A 1019 -2.60 36.94 45.68
CA HIS A 1019 -2.95 37.74 46.87
C HIS A 1019 -1.71 38.16 47.66
N SER A 1020 -0.56 37.59 47.31
CA SER A 1020 0.72 37.90 47.92
C SER A 1020 1.26 39.27 47.47
N THR A 1021 2.31 39.77 48.13
CA THR A 1021 2.84 41.12 47.84
C THR A 1021 3.41 41.19 46.42
N LEU A 1022 2.98 42.14 45.59
CA LEU A 1022 3.52 42.32 44.23
C LEU A 1022 4.94 42.89 44.29
N LEU A 1023 5.93 42.12 43.82
CA LEU A 1023 7.32 42.56 43.69
C LEU A 1023 7.55 43.44 42.46
N GLY A 1024 6.80 43.23 41.40
CA GLY A 1024 6.84 44.08 40.22
C GLY A 1024 6.01 43.56 39.04
N LYS A 1025 5.72 44.47 38.11
CA LYS A 1025 5.02 44.23 36.84
C LYS A 1025 5.86 44.80 35.70
N PHE A 1026 6.20 43.96 34.72
CA PHE A 1026 7.20 44.27 33.70
C PHE A 1026 6.70 43.99 32.28
N CYS A 1027 7.12 44.80 31.31
CA CYS A 1027 6.78 44.72 29.88
C CYS A 1027 7.87 45.42 29.04
N GLY A 1028 7.76 45.38 27.70
CA GLY A 1028 8.77 45.93 26.80
C GLY A 1028 10.03 45.06 26.67
N GLN A 1029 11.16 45.68 26.30
CA GLN A 1029 12.43 44.98 26.04
C GLN A 1029 13.50 45.19 27.12
N ILE A 1030 13.19 45.94 28.17
CA ILE A 1030 14.14 46.21 29.26
C ILE A 1030 14.13 45.02 30.22
N LEU A 1031 15.32 44.44 30.46
CA LEU A 1031 15.50 43.34 31.41
C LEU A 1031 15.10 43.75 32.83
N PRO A 1032 14.15 43.04 33.48
CA PRO A 1032 13.78 43.28 34.86
C PRO A 1032 14.95 43.08 35.85
N PRO A 1033 14.94 43.76 37.00
CA PRO A 1033 15.94 43.55 38.05
C PRO A 1033 15.83 42.14 38.67
N VAL A 1034 16.87 41.72 39.39
CA VAL A 1034 16.85 40.47 40.16
C VAL A 1034 15.88 40.62 41.34
N LEU A 1035 14.96 39.67 41.49
CA LEU A 1035 13.92 39.67 42.51
C LEU A 1035 14.18 38.58 43.55
N LYS A 1036 13.82 38.84 44.81
CA LYS A 1036 13.94 37.89 45.93
C LYS A 1036 12.63 37.80 46.69
N SER A 1037 12.23 36.60 47.07
CA SER A 1037 11.09 36.39 47.97
C SER A 1037 11.48 36.60 49.43
N SER A 1038 10.49 36.87 50.28
CA SER A 1038 10.63 36.89 51.75
C SER A 1038 10.50 35.49 52.36
N GLY A 1039 9.80 34.57 51.71
CA GLY A 1039 9.64 33.17 52.09
C GLY A 1039 10.21 32.20 51.06
N ASN A 1040 9.85 30.92 51.19
CA ASN A 1040 10.30 29.85 50.29
C ASN A 1040 9.47 29.71 48.99
N THR A 1041 8.55 30.63 48.73
CA THR A 1041 7.66 30.60 47.56
C THR A 1041 7.70 31.91 46.78
N MET A 1042 7.53 31.83 45.47
CA MET A 1042 7.39 32.98 44.57
C MET A 1042 6.45 32.63 43.42
N PHE A 1043 5.49 33.52 43.12
CA PHE A 1043 4.45 33.27 42.12
C PHE A 1043 4.53 34.28 40.98
N LEU A 1044 4.44 33.83 39.73
CA LEU A 1044 4.48 34.69 38.55
C LEU A 1044 3.21 34.53 37.71
N VAL A 1045 2.76 35.62 37.10
CA VAL A 1045 1.66 35.65 36.13
C VAL A 1045 2.15 36.29 34.83
N PHE A 1046 2.08 35.56 33.72
CA PHE A 1046 2.33 36.09 32.39
C PHE A 1046 1.00 36.20 31.63
N LYS A 1047 0.61 37.42 31.27
CA LYS A 1047 -0.66 37.72 30.62
C LYS A 1047 -0.45 38.51 29.34
N THR A 1048 -1.15 38.16 28.27
CA THR A 1048 -1.13 38.87 26.98
C THR A 1048 -2.52 39.27 26.52
N ASP A 1049 -2.62 40.29 25.69
CA ASP A 1049 -3.87 40.78 25.13
C ASP A 1049 -4.20 40.15 23.75
N HIS A 1050 -5.18 40.69 23.02
CA HIS A 1050 -5.69 40.12 21.78
C HIS A 1050 -4.82 40.40 20.53
N SER A 1051 -3.76 41.22 20.64
CA SER A 1051 -2.96 41.68 19.52
C SER A 1051 -1.49 41.93 19.91
N VAL A 1052 -0.61 42.10 18.91
CA VAL A 1052 0.81 42.48 19.08
C VAL A 1052 1.62 41.53 19.95
N THR A 1053 2.47 40.74 19.29
CA THR A 1053 3.32 39.74 19.96
C THR A 1053 4.80 40.09 19.82
N ALA A 1054 5.65 39.48 20.65
CA ALA A 1054 7.10 39.61 20.59
C ALA A 1054 7.81 38.30 21.03
N GLY A 1055 9.14 38.34 21.15
CA GLY A 1055 9.97 37.14 21.40
C GLY A 1055 9.83 36.49 22.79
N GLY A 1056 9.10 37.10 23.72
CA GLY A 1056 8.81 36.53 25.04
C GLY A 1056 9.92 36.72 26.06
N TRP A 1057 9.99 35.83 27.07
CA TRP A 1057 10.96 35.95 28.17
C TRP A 1057 11.48 34.60 28.64
N ARG A 1058 12.68 34.63 29.24
CA ARG A 1058 13.32 33.48 29.91
C ARG A 1058 13.98 33.95 31.20
N ALA A 1059 13.79 33.21 32.28
CA ALA A 1059 14.32 33.51 33.60
C ALA A 1059 14.89 32.26 34.29
N SER A 1060 15.91 32.47 35.12
CA SER A 1060 16.53 31.47 35.98
C SER A 1060 16.20 31.77 37.43
N PHE A 1061 15.79 30.76 38.20
CA PHE A 1061 15.61 30.87 39.64
C PHE A 1061 16.60 29.99 40.39
N ARG A 1062 16.95 30.36 41.62
CA ARG A 1062 17.74 29.55 42.54
C ARG A 1062 17.37 29.80 44.00
N LYS A 1063 17.63 28.81 44.85
CA LYS A 1063 17.55 28.94 46.30
C LYS A 1063 18.75 29.76 46.78
N THR A 1064 18.49 30.69 47.69
CA THR A 1064 19.52 31.45 48.38
C THR A 1064 19.13 31.63 49.84
N LEU A 1065 20.05 32.16 50.65
CA LEU A 1065 19.79 32.44 52.05
C LEU A 1065 18.95 33.72 52.18
N GLY A 1066 17.97 33.69 53.06
CA GLY A 1066 17.17 34.85 53.44
C GLY A 1066 17.62 35.48 54.75
N PRO A 1067 16.92 36.55 55.20
CA PRO A 1067 17.24 37.28 56.43
C PRO A 1067 17.28 36.39 57.69
N GLN A 1068 16.47 35.33 57.76
CA GLN A 1068 16.44 34.40 58.90
C GLN A 1068 17.75 33.63 59.11
N HIS A 1069 18.60 33.56 58.08
CA HIS A 1069 19.91 32.91 58.13
C HIS A 1069 21.05 33.93 58.12
N GLY A 1070 20.74 35.17 58.50
CA GLY A 1070 21.70 36.26 58.53
C GLY A 1070 21.99 36.88 57.17
N CYS A 1071 21.44 36.39 56.05
CA CYS A 1071 21.69 36.94 54.72
C CYS A 1071 20.70 38.05 54.35
N GLY A 1072 21.04 39.29 54.73
CA GLY A 1072 20.26 40.50 54.44
C GLY A 1072 19.11 40.79 55.41
N GLY A 1073 18.28 41.79 55.09
CA GLY A 1073 17.11 42.21 55.91
C GLY A 1073 17.22 43.63 56.47
N TYR A 1074 16.31 44.01 57.37
CA TYR A 1074 16.27 45.33 58.01
C TYR A 1074 16.86 45.27 59.42
N LEU A 1075 17.85 46.10 59.70
CA LEU A 1075 18.43 46.28 61.03
C LEU A 1075 17.96 47.63 61.59
N THR A 1076 16.91 47.57 62.42
CA THR A 1076 16.27 48.75 63.04
C THR A 1076 16.61 48.90 64.53
N ASN A 1077 17.26 47.90 65.13
CA ASN A 1077 17.66 47.94 66.53
C ASN A 1077 18.75 49.00 66.78
N PRO A 1078 18.81 49.61 67.98
CA PRO A 1078 19.80 50.64 68.32
C PRO A 1078 21.26 50.18 68.21
N SER A 1079 21.51 48.87 68.29
CA SER A 1079 22.81 48.22 68.13
C SER A 1079 22.62 46.79 67.62
N GLY A 1080 23.56 46.30 66.82
CA GLY A 1080 23.55 44.94 66.30
C GLY A 1080 24.89 44.57 65.65
N SER A 1081 25.04 43.31 65.29
CA SER A 1081 26.16 42.82 64.48
C SER A 1081 25.62 42.08 63.27
N LEU A 1082 26.33 42.19 62.15
CA LEU A 1082 26.09 41.40 60.95
C LEU A 1082 27.31 40.52 60.69
N SER A 1083 27.06 39.30 60.25
CA SER A 1083 28.10 38.32 59.92
C SER A 1083 27.79 37.71 58.56
N SER A 1084 28.83 37.28 57.85
CA SER A 1084 28.66 36.50 56.64
C SER A 1084 27.99 35.17 57.01
N PRO A 1085 26.93 34.75 56.31
CA PRO A 1085 26.28 33.48 56.59
C PRO A 1085 27.22 32.29 56.38
N ASP A 1086 27.28 31.42 57.39
CA ASP A 1086 28.00 30.13 57.40
C ASP A 1086 26.99 29.06 57.86
N ALA A 1087 26.12 28.64 56.93
CA ALA A 1087 25.05 27.72 57.25
C ALA A 1087 25.57 26.29 57.50
N ASN A 1088 26.70 25.92 56.91
CA ASN A 1088 27.31 24.60 57.05
C ASN A 1088 28.29 24.50 58.25
N ARG A 1089 28.57 25.61 58.94
CA ARG A 1089 29.44 25.73 60.12
C ARG A 1089 30.86 25.26 59.86
N ASP A 1090 31.36 25.46 58.64
CA ASP A 1090 32.72 25.07 58.25
C ASP A 1090 33.76 26.17 58.51
N GLY A 1091 33.32 27.32 59.05
CA GLY A 1091 34.15 28.48 59.32
C GLY A 1091 34.41 29.36 58.10
N LYS A 1092 33.72 29.11 56.97
CA LYS A 1092 33.76 29.92 55.76
C LYS A 1092 32.34 30.39 55.43
N TYR A 1093 32.25 31.52 54.73
CA TYR A 1093 30.95 31.96 54.22
C TYR A 1093 30.48 31.06 53.08
N ASP A 1094 29.17 30.82 53.00
CA ASP A 1094 28.58 30.04 51.91
C ASP A 1094 28.83 30.73 50.54
N LYS A 1095 28.98 29.94 49.49
CA LYS A 1095 29.26 30.42 48.12
C LYS A 1095 28.01 31.01 47.45
N ASN A 1096 28.19 31.86 46.42
CA ASN A 1096 27.11 32.44 45.60
C ASN A 1096 26.05 33.26 46.36
N LEU A 1097 26.42 33.89 47.47
CA LEU A 1097 25.53 34.76 48.23
C LEU A 1097 25.42 36.16 47.60
N ASN A 1098 24.24 36.77 47.75
CA ASN A 1098 24.01 38.19 47.47
C ASN A 1098 23.16 38.76 48.61
N CYS A 1099 23.78 39.01 49.75
CA CYS A 1099 23.08 39.47 50.95
C CYS A 1099 23.05 41.00 50.99
N VAL A 1100 21.88 41.59 51.23
CA VAL A 1100 21.69 43.05 51.36
C VAL A 1100 21.04 43.38 52.69
N TRP A 1101 21.77 44.06 53.57
CA TRP A 1101 21.24 44.57 54.84
C TRP A 1101 20.93 46.06 54.70
N ASN A 1102 19.74 46.46 55.12
CA ASN A 1102 19.32 47.85 55.24
C ASN A 1102 19.40 48.26 56.71
N ILE A 1103 20.39 49.09 57.05
CA ILE A 1103 20.56 49.60 58.42
C ILE A 1103 19.82 50.93 58.52
N VAL A 1104 18.82 51.00 59.39
CA VAL A 1104 17.98 52.18 59.57
C VAL A 1104 18.14 52.68 61.00
N ALA A 1105 18.68 53.90 61.14
CA ALA A 1105 18.73 54.59 62.42
C ALA A 1105 17.46 55.43 62.64
N PRO A 1106 16.97 55.55 63.88
CA PRO A 1106 15.94 56.53 64.23
C PRO A 1106 16.37 57.96 63.89
N VAL A 1107 15.38 58.84 63.70
CA VAL A 1107 15.60 60.27 63.40
C VAL A 1107 16.57 60.88 64.44
N ASN A 1108 17.54 61.66 63.98
CA ASN A 1108 18.60 62.30 64.78
C ASN A 1108 19.63 61.35 65.44
N LYS A 1109 19.84 60.15 64.89
CA LYS A 1109 20.91 59.23 65.29
C LYS A 1109 21.85 58.96 64.11
N GLN A 1110 23.15 58.78 64.41
CA GLN A 1110 24.16 58.40 63.43
C GLN A 1110 24.45 56.90 63.54
N ILE A 1111 24.59 56.23 62.40
CA ILE A 1111 25.02 54.82 62.35
C ILE A 1111 26.54 54.81 62.52
N ASN A 1112 27.03 54.20 63.60
CA ASN A 1112 28.44 53.87 63.77
C ASN A 1112 28.66 52.42 63.31
N PHE A 1113 29.43 52.22 62.24
CA PHE A 1113 29.63 50.92 61.61
C PHE A 1113 31.10 50.53 61.67
N THR A 1114 31.40 49.41 62.34
CA THR A 1114 32.76 48.90 62.54
C THR A 1114 32.83 47.43 62.17
N PHE A 1115 33.87 47.02 61.43
CA PHE A 1115 34.15 45.61 61.19
C PHE A 1115 35.02 45.05 62.33
N SER A 1116 34.52 44.05 63.05
CA SER A 1116 35.27 43.33 64.10
C SER A 1116 36.16 42.21 63.53
N ALA A 1117 35.77 41.65 62.38
CA ALA A 1117 36.56 40.71 61.58
C ALA A 1117 36.16 40.90 60.11
N PHE A 1118 37.13 40.87 59.19
CA PHE A 1118 36.90 41.05 57.76
C PHE A 1118 37.89 40.22 56.95
N VAL A 1119 37.47 39.02 56.54
CA VAL A 1119 38.29 38.07 55.78
C VAL A 1119 37.47 37.62 54.56
N LEU A 1120 37.83 38.11 53.39
CA LEU A 1120 37.31 37.71 52.09
C LEU A 1120 38.44 37.05 51.28
N GLU A 1121 38.11 36.37 50.17
CA GLU A 1121 39.15 35.80 49.31
C GLU A 1121 40.14 36.85 48.77
N ALA A 1122 41.42 36.46 48.63
CA ALA A 1122 42.55 37.38 48.52
C ALA A 1122 42.49 38.39 47.35
N ALA A 1123 43.03 39.59 47.58
CA ALA A 1123 42.90 40.77 46.73
C ALA A 1123 43.48 40.62 45.30
N SER A 1124 42.68 40.99 44.29
CA SER A 1124 43.18 41.45 42.99
C SER A 1124 43.57 42.93 43.13
N ARG A 1125 44.73 43.31 42.58
CA ARG A 1125 45.50 44.50 43.00
C ARG A 1125 44.84 45.87 42.90
N ASP A 1126 43.66 46.05 42.30
CA ASP A 1126 42.94 47.34 42.30
C ASP A 1126 41.42 47.22 42.04
N SER A 1127 40.84 46.02 42.15
CA SER A 1127 39.38 45.86 42.03
C SER A 1127 38.86 44.66 42.82
N CYS A 1128 37.78 44.87 43.58
CA CYS A 1128 37.06 43.83 44.30
C CYS A 1128 36.18 43.05 43.30
N VAL A 1129 36.82 42.23 42.44
CA VAL A 1129 36.15 41.58 41.29
C VAL A 1129 35.45 40.26 41.66
N TYR A 1130 35.90 39.60 42.73
CA TYR A 1130 35.38 38.30 43.13
C TYR A 1130 34.36 38.43 44.27
N ASP A 1131 34.81 38.32 45.53
CA ASP A 1131 34.02 38.59 46.73
C ASP A 1131 34.24 40.01 47.23
N TYR A 1132 33.17 40.76 47.48
CA TYR A 1132 33.29 42.12 47.97
C TYR A 1132 32.19 42.47 48.96
N VAL A 1133 32.50 43.39 49.88
CA VAL A 1133 31.49 44.10 50.69
C VAL A 1133 31.41 45.53 50.20
N ARG A 1134 30.25 45.95 49.69
CA ARG A 1134 30.01 47.35 49.31
C ARG A 1134 29.09 48.02 50.32
N VAL A 1135 29.51 49.19 50.84
CA VAL A 1135 28.71 50.07 51.69
C VAL A 1135 28.26 51.29 50.86
N ARG A 1136 26.97 51.61 50.85
CA ARG A 1136 26.43 52.84 50.21
C ARG A 1136 25.89 53.79 51.28
N ALA A 1137 25.95 55.12 51.08
CA ALA A 1137 25.60 56.09 52.14
C ALA A 1137 24.19 56.69 52.00
N GLU A 1138 23.61 56.71 50.79
CA GLU A 1138 22.25 57.26 50.56
C GLU A 1138 21.13 56.31 51.07
N LYS A 1139 21.50 55.05 51.27
CA LYS A 1139 20.92 53.99 52.11
C LYS A 1139 22.11 53.10 52.50
N LEU A 1140 22.31 52.80 53.78
CA LEU A 1140 23.39 51.91 54.23
C LEU A 1140 23.09 50.47 53.80
N GLU A 1141 23.43 50.16 52.54
CA GLU A 1141 23.39 48.84 51.91
C GLU A 1141 24.78 48.22 52.00
N VAL A 1142 24.88 47.05 52.65
CA VAL A 1142 26.07 46.19 52.68
C VAL A 1142 25.82 45.03 51.71
N ILE A 1143 26.59 44.91 50.62
CA ILE A 1143 26.40 43.87 49.58
C ILE A 1143 27.58 42.90 49.64
N VAL A 1144 27.34 41.60 49.91
CA VAL A 1144 28.33 40.49 49.77
C VAL A 1144 27.99 39.71 48.51
N GLU A 1145 28.84 39.71 47.47
CA GLU A 1145 28.58 39.05 46.17
C GLU A 1145 29.76 38.15 45.76
N ASP A 1146 29.51 36.88 45.35
CA ASP A 1146 30.51 35.94 44.78
C ASP A 1146 30.33 35.85 43.25
N ARG A 1147 31.36 36.22 42.48
CA ARG A 1147 31.41 36.11 41.00
C ARG A 1147 32.47 35.14 40.52
N LYS A 1148 32.17 33.84 40.53
CA LYS A 1148 32.79 32.86 39.61
C LYS A 1148 31.76 32.27 38.66
N ASN A 1149 31.71 32.81 37.44
CA ASN A 1149 31.49 32.08 36.19
C ASN A 1149 31.55 33.05 35.00
N ARG A 1150 32.67 33.02 34.28
CA ARG A 1150 32.72 33.32 32.85
C ARG A 1150 33.24 32.09 32.14
#